data_AF-A0A934AXI7-F1
#
_entry.id   AF-A0A934AXI7-F1
#
_cell.length_a   1.000
_cell.length_b   1.000
_cell.length_c   1.000
_cell.angle_alpha   90.00
_cell.angle_beta   90.00
_cell.angle_gamma   90.00
#
_symmetry.space_group_name_H-M   'P 1'
#
loop_
_entity.id
_entity.type
_entity.pdbx_description
1 polymer ?
#
loop_
_entity_poly.entity_id
_entity_poly.type
_entity_poly.pdbx_seq_one_letter_code
_entity_poly.pdbx_strand_id
1 'polypeptide(L)'
;MSNLTQIQSGNVNAGQTNVVMLRFQVDCSNPGDGTCLLSTITTGDAGTAGAGDWSSLEIYIDTDTGFAGSTLIGQSASWDGTSTTVTLNQGAQADRTVTNGTPKYIFIVYNLTEAAEGETIDAVVTALAVASPDNGVSGLGYASAYIGVNADSLSTSNNTPVQAVDPNVGDQNVVMQRFQVDCDTAGNNSCILSTMTVDDLGTASTGDWDNLEIYIDTDTNFTGATRIGQAASWDGASTAVSLNQGTTADRTVTNGTSKYIFIVYDINSGAGGVTIQNRVTAVGVSSPDTGVTGLAYNSNLLTVQGASADTLSTSAPITVRTGYADIGENSLVMQRFKVDCDNSADGSCLLSSVTVDDLGTGASGDWDYLQVYIDTDTLFAGAVKIGQTASWNGASTAVTIDLGTAADRTVTFGTSKYVFIVYDLSATIAAGDTLKSRVTAVGAASPDNGVSGLTYDSNQLTATEAISVYGTCGVACVATTTGQCCNTITQAIGRNDSTTRPIIVYDGTYSESVNLMNKSDRYLQSANGPESTIIDGGTYTFLLQTSYNITLDGFGHMGSTYGIQANGNTTTTVRNCDIYSNTSRGINVSSGTNVTLSVSSCDIYSNAGGAGAGIYLNGGNITVENSKIYGNAGTGSGTLYQVNATTTFRNVIMTGNTAYDGGAAYFNSGTFNCYNCTISGNYASNIGGGLRVASTTVTLRNSIMYNNYAVGQGDELYLVSGSTTLDYSFIKTGASYIQGGPPTLTNTINDDTNLLFIDKRDPSATATIDGDYHLRAGSPCINSGTITNAVSPDIDGDSRPQGGGYDMGADEYAP
;
A
#
# COMPACT_ATOMS: atom_id res chain seq x y z
N MET A 1 60.05 31.53 55.78
CA MET A 1 59.81 31.61 54.32
C MET A 1 59.40 33.03 53.99
N SER A 2 59.99 33.65 52.97
CA SER A 2 59.64 35.01 52.52
C SER A 2 59.60 35.09 51.00
N ASN A 3 58.80 36.02 50.46
CA ASN A 3 58.79 36.43 49.06
C ASN A 3 58.38 35.31 48.07
N LEU A 4 57.21 34.68 48.26
CA LEU A 4 56.63 33.83 47.21
C LEU A 4 56.37 34.69 45.97
N THR A 5 57.10 34.42 44.90
CA THR A 5 57.04 35.19 43.65
C THR A 5 56.88 34.22 42.48
N GLN A 6 55.98 34.54 41.56
CA GLN A 6 55.94 33.90 40.25
C GLN A 6 57.15 34.34 39.43
N ILE A 7 57.88 33.41 38.83
CA ILE A 7 59.04 33.74 37.98
C ILE A 7 58.64 33.92 36.52
N GLN A 8 57.66 33.16 36.04
CA GLN A 8 57.18 33.23 34.65
C GLN A 8 55.86 33.98 34.60
N SER A 9 55.89 35.25 34.22
CA SER A 9 54.71 36.11 34.08
C SER A 9 54.23 36.11 32.62
N GLY A 10 53.17 35.37 32.28
CA GLY A 10 52.53 35.46 30.96
C GLY A 10 51.61 34.30 30.59
N ASN A 11 50.88 34.47 29.47
CA ASN A 11 50.05 33.45 28.83
C ASN A 11 50.90 32.25 28.39
N VAL A 12 50.37 31.06 28.64
CA VAL A 12 50.95 29.77 28.27
C VAL A 12 50.37 29.34 26.93
N ASN A 13 51.23 28.91 26.00
CA ASN A 13 50.78 28.31 24.74
C ASN A 13 50.64 26.78 24.89
N ALA A 14 49.67 26.19 24.19
CA ALA A 14 49.56 24.73 24.05
C ALA A 14 50.89 24.10 23.60
N GLY A 15 51.32 23.04 24.30
CA GLY A 15 52.57 22.33 24.03
C GLY A 15 53.83 22.86 24.73
N GLN A 16 53.74 23.92 25.55
CA GLN A 16 54.86 24.32 26.41
C GLN A 16 55.03 23.33 27.58
N THR A 17 56.27 22.92 27.86
CA THR A 17 56.66 22.13 29.03
C THR A 17 57.34 23.05 30.07
N ASN A 18 57.21 22.75 31.37
CA ASN A 18 57.78 23.51 32.51
C ASN A 18 57.21 24.93 32.69
N VAL A 19 55.89 25.05 32.81
CA VAL A 19 55.21 26.29 32.46
C VAL A 19 54.91 27.22 33.64
N VAL A 20 54.69 26.67 34.83
CA VAL A 20 54.42 27.49 36.03
C VAL A 20 55.54 27.29 37.03
N MET A 21 56.27 28.36 37.29
CA MET A 21 57.43 28.36 38.17
C MET A 21 57.18 29.27 39.38
N LEU A 22 57.00 28.67 40.56
CA LEU A 22 56.95 29.40 41.83
C LEU A 22 58.33 29.43 42.47
N ARG A 23 58.74 30.59 42.99
CA ARG A 23 59.94 30.73 43.82
C ARG A 23 59.61 31.25 45.19
N PHE A 24 60.20 30.66 46.21
CA PHE A 24 60.24 31.26 47.54
C PHE A 24 61.59 31.01 48.23
N GLN A 25 61.92 31.91 49.16
CA GLN A 25 63.14 31.84 49.94
C GLN A 25 62.92 31.06 51.23
N VAL A 26 63.85 30.16 51.54
CA VAL A 26 63.87 29.34 52.75
C VAL A 26 65.14 29.62 53.54
N ASP A 27 64.97 29.86 54.83
CA ASP A 27 66.07 30.11 55.78
C ASP A 27 65.84 29.28 57.05
N CYS A 28 66.92 28.88 57.70
CA CYS A 28 66.91 28.11 58.94
C CYS A 28 67.14 29.06 60.12
N SER A 29 66.08 29.34 60.89
CA SER A 29 66.13 30.22 62.06
C SER A 29 66.43 29.50 63.38
N ASN A 30 66.91 28.26 63.33
CA ASN A 30 67.10 27.40 64.49
C ASN A 30 68.21 27.95 65.43
N PRO A 31 67.99 28.09 66.75
CA PRO A 31 69.04 28.39 67.72
C PRO A 31 69.94 27.18 68.11
N GLY A 32 69.72 26.00 67.51
CA GLY A 32 70.52 24.77 67.69
C GLY A 32 71.84 24.74 66.91
N ASP A 33 72.10 23.65 66.16
CA ASP A 33 73.34 23.47 65.36
C ASP A 33 73.45 24.39 64.12
N GLY A 34 72.44 25.24 63.91
CA GLY A 34 72.40 26.22 62.84
C GLY A 34 72.00 25.67 61.47
N THR A 35 71.57 24.40 61.38
CA THR A 35 71.18 23.76 60.11
C THR A 35 69.77 23.17 60.16
N CYS A 36 69.09 23.12 59.02
CA CYS A 36 67.77 22.53 58.84
C CYS A 36 67.79 21.67 57.57
N LEU A 37 67.51 20.37 57.69
CA LEU A 37 67.43 19.48 56.53
C LEU A 37 66.00 19.40 56.00
N LEU A 38 65.76 19.89 54.77
CA LEU A 38 64.45 19.82 54.12
C LEU A 38 64.06 18.37 53.83
N SER A 39 62.83 18.00 54.19
CA SER A 39 62.33 16.62 54.11
C SER A 39 61.16 16.45 53.14
N THR A 40 60.11 17.25 53.26
CA THR A 40 58.94 17.19 52.38
C THR A 40 58.35 18.56 52.12
N ILE A 41 57.61 18.70 51.04
CA ILE A 41 56.84 19.91 50.72
C ILE A 41 55.45 19.52 50.23
N THR A 42 54.43 20.21 50.71
CA THR A 42 53.03 20.00 50.32
C THR A 42 52.57 21.14 49.44
N THR A 43 52.11 20.82 48.23
CA THR A 43 51.65 21.79 47.24
C THR A 43 50.46 21.25 46.45
N GLY A 44 49.59 22.14 45.96
CA GLY A 44 48.37 21.82 45.21
C GLY A 44 48.02 22.92 44.22
N ASP A 45 46.97 22.72 43.43
CA ASP A 45 46.25 23.75 42.68
C ASP A 45 44.90 24.06 43.35
N ALA A 46 44.54 25.33 43.43
CA ALA A 46 43.25 25.85 43.87
C ALA A 46 42.48 26.56 42.74
N GLY A 47 43.01 26.50 41.51
CA GLY A 47 42.41 27.05 40.30
C GLY A 47 41.29 26.17 39.74
N THR A 48 40.94 26.39 38.47
CA THR A 48 39.88 25.66 37.77
C THR A 48 40.39 24.47 36.97
N ALA A 49 41.71 24.33 36.77
CA ALA A 49 42.33 23.20 36.08
C ALA A 49 42.08 21.86 36.82
N GLY A 50 41.66 20.84 36.08
CA GLY A 50 41.26 19.53 36.58
C GLY A 50 42.34 18.45 36.50
N ALA A 51 42.01 17.25 36.97
CA ALA A 51 42.94 16.11 37.09
C ALA A 51 43.59 15.64 35.77
N GLY A 52 43.01 15.96 34.62
CA GLY A 52 43.53 15.61 33.29
C GLY A 52 44.54 16.61 32.73
N ASP A 53 44.68 17.78 33.36
CA ASP A 53 45.41 18.94 32.82
C ASP A 53 46.89 18.96 33.23
N TRP A 54 47.29 17.99 34.06
CA TRP A 54 48.59 17.91 34.72
C TRP A 54 49.34 16.63 34.33
N SER A 55 50.64 16.73 34.11
CA SER A 55 51.49 15.57 33.81
C SER A 55 52.45 15.22 34.95
N SER A 56 53.16 16.22 35.48
CA SER A 56 54.12 16.01 36.57
C SER A 56 54.40 17.29 37.35
N LEU A 57 55.03 17.12 38.50
CA LEU A 57 55.44 18.18 39.41
C LEU A 57 56.91 17.97 39.78
N GLU A 58 57.72 19.02 39.68
CA GLU A 58 59.15 18.97 39.99
C GLU A 58 59.56 20.10 40.94
N ILE A 59 60.55 19.82 41.80
CA ILE A 59 60.96 20.72 42.87
C ILE A 59 62.47 20.86 42.87
N TYR A 60 62.93 22.08 42.61
CA TYR A 60 64.33 22.42 42.50
C TYR A 60 64.76 23.34 43.64
N ILE A 61 66.06 23.36 43.93
CA ILE A 61 66.66 24.27 44.90
C ILE A 61 67.95 24.88 44.36
N ASP A 62 68.20 26.13 44.73
CA ASP A 62 69.46 26.82 44.44
C ASP A 62 69.81 27.78 45.58
N THR A 63 71.07 28.22 45.61
CA THR A 63 71.52 29.38 46.39
C THR A 63 71.23 30.70 45.68
N ASP A 64 71.06 30.69 44.37
CA ASP A 64 70.75 31.86 43.56
C ASP A 64 69.24 32.09 43.39
N THR A 65 68.89 33.34 43.10
CA THR A 65 67.48 33.75 42.90
C THR A 65 66.90 33.31 41.54
N GLY A 66 67.73 32.84 40.61
CA GLY A 66 67.33 32.41 39.26
C GLY A 66 67.23 30.89 39.14
N PHE A 67 66.45 30.41 38.17
CA PHE A 67 66.23 28.96 37.96
C PHE A 67 67.43 28.22 37.36
N ALA A 68 68.19 28.89 36.50
CA ALA A 68 69.22 28.26 35.68
C ALA A 68 70.36 27.73 36.57
N GLY A 69 70.61 26.42 36.51
CA GLY A 69 71.60 25.74 37.36
C GLY A 69 71.04 25.10 38.62
N SER A 70 69.74 25.28 38.89
CA SER A 70 69.09 24.72 40.08
C SER A 70 69.08 23.18 40.11
N THR A 71 69.13 22.63 41.32
CA THR A 71 69.24 21.19 41.55
C THR A 71 67.88 20.59 41.87
N LEU A 72 67.48 19.53 41.15
CA LEU A 72 66.26 18.78 41.41
C LEU A 72 66.37 18.04 42.76
N ILE A 73 65.43 18.32 43.67
CA ILE A 73 65.42 17.77 45.03
C ILE A 73 64.16 16.96 45.35
N GLY A 74 63.11 17.03 44.53
CA GLY A 74 61.91 16.19 44.65
C GLY A 74 61.06 16.23 43.39
N GLN A 75 60.27 15.19 43.15
CA GLN A 75 59.33 15.14 42.03
C GLN A 75 58.12 14.25 42.33
N SER A 76 57.02 14.50 41.64
CA SER A 76 55.90 13.58 41.45
C SER A 76 55.72 13.35 39.95
N ALA A 77 56.04 12.14 39.47
CA ALA A 77 56.03 11.80 38.04
C ALA A 77 54.61 11.68 37.44
N SER A 78 53.60 11.65 38.30
CA SER A 78 52.18 11.76 37.94
C SER A 78 51.53 12.65 38.98
N TRP A 79 50.98 13.77 38.55
CA TRP A 79 50.28 14.72 39.42
C TRP A 79 49.00 15.15 38.73
N ASP A 80 47.92 15.25 39.50
CA ASP A 80 46.56 15.48 39.01
C ASP A 80 45.99 16.83 39.51
N GLY A 81 46.85 17.79 39.83
CA GLY A 81 46.42 19.09 40.35
C GLY A 81 46.07 19.09 41.85
N THR A 82 45.85 17.93 42.47
CA THR A 82 45.42 17.87 43.87
C THR A 82 46.57 18.11 44.84
N SER A 83 46.25 18.62 46.05
CA SER A 83 47.25 18.83 47.09
C SER A 83 48.01 17.54 47.41
N THR A 84 49.31 17.52 47.12
CA THR A 84 50.20 16.37 47.32
C THR A 84 51.41 16.74 48.15
N THR A 85 51.95 15.76 48.88
CA THR A 85 53.20 15.92 49.64
C THR A 85 54.35 15.23 48.92
N VAL A 86 55.26 16.02 48.37
CA VAL A 86 56.44 15.54 47.67
C VAL A 86 57.58 15.33 48.66
N THR A 87 58.15 14.12 48.65
CA THR A 87 59.35 13.83 49.43
C THR A 87 60.56 14.44 48.74
N LEU A 88 61.34 15.23 49.48
CA LEU A 88 62.57 15.85 49.01
C LEU A 88 63.70 14.86 49.24
N ASN A 89 63.81 13.83 48.40
CA ASN A 89 64.82 12.78 48.51
C ASN A 89 65.81 12.76 47.33
N GLN A 90 65.69 13.69 46.38
CA GLN A 90 66.63 13.82 45.26
C GLN A 90 67.77 14.81 45.59
N GLY A 91 68.82 14.79 44.76
CA GLY A 91 70.04 15.56 44.99
C GLY A 91 70.89 15.06 46.17
N ALA A 92 72.01 15.74 46.43
CA ALA A 92 72.82 15.46 47.60
C ALA A 92 72.16 16.04 48.87
N GLN A 93 72.37 15.41 50.02
CA GLN A 93 71.84 15.91 51.30
C GLN A 93 72.31 17.35 51.59
N ALA A 94 73.50 17.73 51.14
CA ALA A 94 74.03 19.09 51.26
C ALA A 94 73.15 20.12 50.52
N ASP A 95 72.53 19.75 49.39
CA ASP A 95 71.68 20.64 48.60
C ASP A 95 70.38 20.95 49.35
N ARG A 96 69.87 20.00 50.13
CA ARG A 96 68.67 20.14 50.97
C ARG A 96 68.94 20.63 52.39
N THR A 97 70.20 20.81 52.78
CA THR A 97 70.56 21.38 54.08
C THR A 97 70.62 22.89 53.97
N VAL A 98 69.77 23.60 54.72
CA VAL A 98 69.75 25.07 54.80
C VAL A 98 70.48 25.48 56.08
N THR A 99 71.47 26.36 55.96
CA THR A 99 72.26 26.84 57.11
C THR A 99 71.87 28.28 57.43
N ASN A 100 71.71 28.58 58.71
CA ASN A 100 71.32 29.90 59.21
C ASN A 100 72.23 31.01 58.66
N GLY A 101 71.62 32.03 58.03
CA GLY A 101 72.34 33.14 57.39
C GLY A 101 72.75 32.88 55.93
N THR A 102 72.49 31.69 55.40
CA THR A 102 72.69 31.30 54.00
C THR A 102 71.38 30.71 53.45
N PRO A 103 70.42 31.58 53.06
CA PRO A 103 69.13 31.13 52.58
C PRO A 103 69.26 30.41 51.23
N LYS A 104 68.31 29.50 50.96
CA LYS A 104 68.16 28.84 49.66
C LYS A 104 66.82 29.24 49.03
N TYR A 105 66.74 29.13 47.71
CA TYR A 105 65.53 29.38 46.94
C TYR A 105 64.97 28.05 46.44
N ILE A 106 63.73 27.76 46.80
CA ILE A 106 63.00 26.61 46.26
C ILE A 106 62.20 27.08 45.07
N PHE A 107 62.23 26.26 44.03
CA PHE A 107 61.48 26.44 42.81
C PHE A 107 60.54 25.26 42.61
N ILE A 108 59.26 25.53 42.39
CA ILE A 108 58.28 24.50 42.04
C ILE A 108 57.90 24.69 40.58
N VAL A 109 58.04 23.62 39.80
CA VAL A 109 57.74 23.58 38.38
C VAL A 109 56.56 22.63 38.15
N TYR A 110 55.47 23.17 37.60
CA TYR A 110 54.29 22.39 37.22
C TYR A 110 54.28 22.13 35.71
N ASN A 111 54.06 20.88 35.32
CA ASN A 111 53.99 20.46 33.92
C ASN A 111 52.54 20.16 33.51
N LEU A 112 52.09 20.78 32.42
CA LEU A 112 50.73 20.67 31.88
C LEU A 112 50.62 19.59 30.80
N THR A 113 49.40 19.12 30.55
CA THR A 113 49.01 18.37 29.35
C THR A 113 48.39 19.33 28.31
N GLU A 114 48.22 18.89 27.06
CA GLU A 114 47.64 19.72 25.98
C GLU A 114 46.17 20.17 26.24
N ALA A 115 45.50 19.68 27.29
CA ALA A 115 44.06 19.87 27.52
C ALA A 115 43.67 21.12 28.35
N ALA A 116 44.63 21.90 28.85
CA ALA A 116 44.39 22.94 29.88
C ALA A 116 43.92 24.33 29.35
N GLU A 117 43.44 24.44 28.11
CA GLU A 117 43.10 25.75 27.51
C GLU A 117 41.87 26.43 28.15
N GLY A 118 41.98 27.71 28.51
CA GLY A 118 40.88 28.50 29.09
C GLY A 118 40.72 28.37 30.61
N GLU A 119 41.55 27.58 31.27
CA GLU A 119 41.52 27.36 32.72
C GLU A 119 42.42 28.33 33.51
N THR A 120 42.13 28.49 34.79
CA THR A 120 42.96 29.22 35.76
C THR A 120 43.78 28.26 36.61
N ILE A 121 45.03 28.61 36.87
CA ILE A 121 45.91 27.89 37.79
C ILE A 121 46.14 28.78 39.03
N ASP A 122 45.89 28.27 40.22
CA ASP A 122 46.19 28.91 41.50
C ASP A 122 47.07 28.00 42.35
N ALA A 123 48.39 28.11 42.14
CA ALA A 123 49.35 27.22 42.76
C ALA A 123 49.56 27.56 44.25
N VAL A 124 49.40 26.55 45.09
CA VAL A 124 49.40 26.66 46.55
C VAL A 124 50.54 25.87 47.16
N VAL A 125 51.28 26.45 48.10
CA VAL A 125 52.22 25.70 48.95
C VAL A 125 51.67 25.71 50.37
N THR A 126 51.29 24.57 50.94
CA THR A 126 50.61 24.53 52.24
C THR A 126 51.55 24.20 53.40
N ALA A 127 52.63 23.45 53.16
CA ALA A 127 53.60 23.09 54.18
C ALA A 127 54.99 22.81 53.59
N LEU A 128 56.03 23.10 54.38
CA LEU A 128 57.41 22.67 54.14
C LEU A 128 57.95 22.05 55.44
N ALA A 129 58.28 20.77 55.40
CA ALA A 129 58.80 20.03 56.54
C ALA A 129 60.33 19.89 56.49
N VAL A 130 60.91 19.71 57.67
CA VAL A 130 62.33 19.41 57.90
C VAL A 130 62.47 18.10 58.66
N ALA A 131 63.67 17.52 58.68
CA ALA A 131 63.93 16.30 59.45
C ALA A 131 63.91 16.57 60.96
N SER A 132 63.34 15.64 61.73
CA SER A 132 63.35 15.69 63.21
C SER A 132 64.80 15.75 63.74
N PRO A 133 65.11 16.57 64.77
CA PRO A 133 64.19 17.22 65.72
C PRO A 133 63.63 18.59 65.30
N ASP A 134 63.93 19.08 64.10
CA ASP A 134 63.50 20.42 63.69
C ASP A 134 62.02 20.45 63.28
N ASN A 135 61.39 21.63 63.44
CA ASN A 135 59.99 21.86 63.06
C ASN A 135 59.90 22.61 61.73
N GLY A 136 59.03 22.11 60.85
CA GLY A 136 58.72 22.75 59.57
C GLY A 136 57.81 23.98 59.71
N VAL A 137 57.40 24.53 58.57
CA VAL A 137 56.49 25.67 58.46
C VAL A 137 55.20 25.25 57.77
N SER A 138 54.05 25.71 58.26
CA SER A 138 52.71 25.48 57.69
C SER A 138 51.98 26.80 57.38
N GLY A 139 51.04 26.80 56.44
CA GLY A 139 50.18 27.94 56.12
C GLY A 139 50.86 28.98 55.21
N LEU A 140 51.47 28.50 54.12
CA LEU A 140 52.29 29.30 53.20
C LEU A 140 51.41 29.77 52.01
N GLY A 141 51.72 30.92 51.42
CA GLY A 141 50.80 31.68 50.55
C GLY A 141 50.48 31.05 49.18
N TYR A 142 49.75 31.82 48.35
CA TYR A 142 49.19 31.44 47.05
C TYR A 142 49.74 32.32 45.91
N ALA A 143 49.76 31.81 44.67
CA ALA A 143 50.11 32.58 43.47
C ALA A 143 49.33 32.08 42.24
N SER A 144 48.69 33.01 41.51
CA SER A 144 47.74 32.70 40.43
C SER A 144 48.23 33.08 39.01
N ALA A 145 47.80 32.31 38.00
CA ALA A 145 48.12 32.47 36.57
C ALA A 145 46.95 32.07 35.63
N TYR A 146 46.89 32.64 34.42
CA TYR A 146 45.84 32.39 33.40
C TYR A 146 46.42 31.78 32.10
N ILE A 147 45.73 30.80 31.50
CA ILE A 147 46.11 30.17 30.22
C ILE A 147 45.25 30.76 29.08
N GLY A 148 45.85 31.54 28.18
CA GLY A 148 45.12 32.24 27.10
C GLY A 148 45.25 31.61 25.70
N VAL A 149 44.17 31.69 24.91
CA VAL A 149 44.11 31.36 23.47
C VAL A 149 43.90 32.64 22.65
N ASN A 150 44.61 32.80 21.53
CA ASN A 150 44.34 33.86 20.56
C ASN A 150 43.19 33.40 19.65
N ALA A 151 42.16 34.22 19.45
CA ALA A 151 40.97 33.89 18.67
C ALA A 151 41.13 34.24 17.18
N ASP A 152 40.82 33.29 16.30
CA ASP A 152 40.78 33.51 14.84
C ASP A 152 39.43 34.14 14.43
N SER A 153 39.37 34.75 13.24
CA SER A 153 38.13 35.28 12.66
C SER A 153 37.76 34.63 11.34
N LEU A 154 36.47 34.29 11.19
CA LEU A 154 35.91 33.80 9.95
C LEU A 154 35.58 34.99 9.04
N SER A 155 35.72 34.81 7.73
CA SER A 155 35.26 35.72 6.69
C SER A 155 34.47 34.96 5.64
N THR A 156 33.57 35.65 4.94
CA THR A 156 32.77 35.07 3.85
C THR A 156 32.90 35.89 2.57
N SER A 157 32.87 35.23 1.41
CA SER A 157 32.98 35.88 0.09
C SER A 157 32.31 35.05 -1.01
N ASN A 158 32.37 35.50 -2.27
CA ASN A 158 31.99 34.73 -3.46
C ASN A 158 30.56 34.13 -3.47
N ASN A 159 29.58 34.85 -2.91
CA ASN A 159 28.17 34.46 -3.00
C ASN A 159 27.70 34.37 -4.46
N THR A 160 27.28 33.18 -4.86
CA THR A 160 26.78 32.84 -6.19
C THR A 160 25.37 32.25 -6.02
N PRO A 161 24.33 32.96 -6.46
CA PRO A 161 23.02 32.35 -6.65
C PRO A 161 23.12 31.21 -7.67
N VAL A 162 22.70 30.01 -7.28
CA VAL A 162 22.66 28.84 -8.18
C VAL A 162 21.24 28.73 -8.71
N GLN A 163 21.11 28.53 -10.03
CA GLN A 163 19.82 28.24 -10.63
C GLN A 163 19.50 26.76 -10.37
N ALA A 164 18.45 26.51 -9.58
CA ALA A 164 17.81 25.20 -9.49
C ALA A 164 17.44 24.72 -10.90
N VAL A 165 17.83 23.51 -11.26
CA VAL A 165 17.58 22.97 -12.61
C VAL A 165 16.07 22.77 -12.84
N ASP A 166 15.30 22.53 -11.77
CA ASP A 166 13.84 22.43 -11.82
C ASP A 166 13.27 22.56 -10.40
N PRO A 167 12.60 23.66 -10.01
CA PRO A 167 11.91 23.75 -8.72
C PRO A 167 10.44 23.33 -8.90
N ASN A 168 10.17 22.04 -9.14
CA ASN A 168 8.81 21.52 -9.19
C ASN A 168 8.33 21.09 -7.80
N VAL A 169 7.01 21.03 -7.65
CA VAL A 169 6.39 20.43 -6.46
C VAL A 169 6.84 18.97 -6.28
N GLY A 170 7.33 18.63 -5.08
CA GLY A 170 7.81 17.28 -4.76
C GLY A 170 9.29 17.01 -5.06
N ASP A 171 10.03 17.96 -5.64
CA ASP A 171 11.46 17.79 -5.89
C ASP A 171 12.27 17.87 -4.59
N GLN A 172 13.22 16.94 -4.46
CA GLN A 172 14.19 16.90 -3.35
C GLN A 172 15.54 17.49 -3.79
N ASN A 173 16.25 18.10 -2.84
CA ASN A 173 17.62 18.60 -2.98
C ASN A 173 17.79 19.76 -3.97
N VAL A 174 16.89 20.73 -3.94
CA VAL A 174 16.96 21.96 -4.74
C VAL A 174 18.07 22.88 -4.22
N VAL A 175 19.17 22.98 -4.96
CA VAL A 175 20.34 23.80 -4.61
C VAL A 175 20.16 25.24 -5.07
N MET A 176 20.28 26.21 -4.15
CA MET A 176 19.94 27.62 -4.45
C MET A 176 21.07 28.62 -4.35
N GLN A 177 22.07 28.33 -3.53
CA GLN A 177 23.08 29.32 -3.21
C GLN A 177 24.37 28.64 -2.80
N ARG A 178 25.49 29.22 -3.23
CA ARG A 178 26.83 28.86 -2.79
C ARG A 178 27.59 30.10 -2.37
N PHE A 179 28.34 30.04 -1.27
CA PHE A 179 29.30 31.08 -0.91
C PHE A 179 30.55 30.49 -0.26
N GLN A 180 31.64 31.24 -0.30
CA GLN A 180 32.94 30.85 0.22
C GLN A 180 33.13 31.30 1.66
N VAL A 181 33.81 30.49 2.46
CA VAL A 181 34.24 30.80 3.82
C VAL A 181 35.76 30.61 3.96
N ASP A 182 36.39 31.53 4.70
CA ASP A 182 37.82 31.61 4.93
C ASP A 182 38.10 31.96 6.40
N CYS A 183 39.16 31.40 6.99
CA CYS A 183 39.62 31.74 8.34
C CYS A 183 40.90 32.57 8.25
N ASP A 184 41.08 33.51 9.18
CA ASP A 184 42.28 34.35 9.23
C ASP A 184 43.49 33.65 9.87
N THR A 185 44.59 34.40 10.01
CA THR A 185 45.87 33.92 10.56
C THR A 185 46.01 34.20 12.07
N ALA A 186 44.94 34.55 12.78
CA ALA A 186 45.02 35.11 14.12
C ALA A 186 44.85 34.07 15.22
N GLY A 187 45.83 33.19 15.45
CA GLY A 187 45.74 32.22 16.54
C GLY A 187 46.22 30.85 16.14
N ASN A 188 45.29 29.89 16.04
CA ASN A 188 45.57 28.52 15.62
C ASN A 188 45.42 28.32 14.10
N ASN A 189 45.08 29.39 13.36
CA ASN A 189 44.89 29.42 11.91
C ASN A 189 43.71 28.56 11.41
N SER A 190 42.72 28.27 12.26
CA SER A 190 41.57 27.44 11.89
C SER A 190 40.29 27.84 12.60
N CYS A 191 39.19 27.84 11.86
CA CYS A 191 37.88 28.19 12.37
C CYS A 191 36.96 26.98 12.22
N ILE A 192 36.33 26.52 13.30
CA ILE A 192 35.38 25.40 13.23
C ILE A 192 33.97 25.95 13.12
N LEU A 193 33.30 25.70 11.98
CA LEU A 193 31.92 26.16 11.76
C LEU A 193 30.96 25.50 12.77
N SER A 194 30.11 26.31 13.40
CA SER A 194 29.20 25.87 14.47
C SER A 194 27.72 26.11 14.16
N THR A 195 27.38 27.23 13.53
CA THR A 195 25.99 27.59 13.22
C THR A 195 25.88 28.38 11.92
N MET A 196 24.69 28.43 11.33
CA MET A 196 24.37 29.31 10.21
C MET A 196 22.93 29.81 10.34
N THR A 197 22.71 31.11 10.11
CA THR A 197 21.35 31.69 10.14
C THR A 197 20.83 31.94 8.74
N VAL A 198 19.72 31.30 8.40
CA VAL A 198 19.07 31.33 7.08
C VAL A 198 17.61 31.74 7.21
N ASP A 199 17.10 32.54 6.27
CA ASP A 199 15.68 32.90 6.13
C ASP A 199 15.22 32.90 4.66
N ASP A 200 13.91 32.82 4.40
CA ASP A 200 13.32 32.99 3.07
C ASP A 200 12.70 34.39 2.90
N LEU A 201 12.94 35.02 1.75
CA LEU A 201 12.36 36.30 1.34
C LEU A 201 11.23 36.15 0.31
N GLY A 202 10.89 34.92 -0.06
CA GLY A 202 9.82 34.59 -0.99
C GLY A 202 8.42 34.70 -0.38
N THR A 203 7.46 34.06 -1.05
CA THR A 203 6.06 33.97 -0.61
C THR A 203 5.70 32.59 -0.09
N ALA A 204 6.63 31.63 -0.10
CA ALA A 204 6.45 30.32 0.51
C ALA A 204 6.22 30.44 2.02
N SER A 205 5.45 29.53 2.57
CA SER A 205 4.94 29.57 3.95
C SER A 205 5.02 28.21 4.63
N THR A 206 4.58 28.14 5.88
CA THR A 206 4.53 26.88 6.64
C THR A 206 3.71 25.82 5.88
N GLY A 207 4.35 24.73 5.49
CA GLY A 207 3.75 23.65 4.69
C GLY A 207 4.22 23.58 3.24
N ASP A 208 4.91 24.60 2.73
CA ASP A 208 5.52 24.60 1.38
C ASP A 208 6.92 23.96 1.37
N TRP A 209 7.54 23.85 2.54
CA TRP A 209 8.90 23.38 2.78
C TRP A 209 8.94 22.03 3.49
N ASP A 210 9.81 21.10 3.08
CA ASP A 210 10.04 19.85 3.82
C ASP A 210 11.30 19.96 4.70
N ASN A 211 12.48 20.09 4.07
CA ASN A 211 13.77 20.20 4.76
C ASN A 211 14.62 21.35 4.24
N LEU A 212 15.40 21.95 5.14
CA LEU A 212 16.55 22.80 4.82
C LEU A 212 17.83 22.05 5.17
N GLU A 213 18.75 21.92 4.24
CA GLU A 213 20.03 21.24 4.39
C GLU A 213 21.21 22.15 4.02
N ILE A 214 22.31 22.01 4.75
CA ILE A 214 23.54 22.78 4.57
C ILE A 214 24.68 21.82 4.30
N TYR A 215 25.32 21.99 3.15
CA TYR A 215 26.44 21.18 2.69
C TYR A 215 27.72 22.00 2.60
N ILE A 216 28.88 21.34 2.72
CA ILE A 216 30.19 21.96 2.55
C ILE A 216 31.09 21.11 1.65
N ASP A 217 31.91 21.77 0.85
CA ASP A 217 32.97 21.13 0.07
C ASP A 217 34.19 22.06 -0.07
N THR A 218 35.30 21.51 -0.54
CA THR A 218 36.46 22.25 -1.06
C THR A 218 36.32 22.61 -2.53
N ASP A 219 35.48 21.90 -3.30
CA ASP A 219 35.14 22.27 -4.68
C ASP A 219 33.98 23.27 -4.71
N THR A 220 34.00 24.09 -5.74
CA THR A 220 32.91 24.97 -6.15
C THR A 220 31.67 24.22 -6.66
N ASN A 221 31.79 22.94 -7.04
CA ASN A 221 30.68 22.10 -7.50
C ASN A 221 29.97 21.41 -6.32
N PHE A 222 28.66 21.22 -6.42
CA PHE A 222 27.87 20.54 -5.37
C PHE A 222 28.12 19.01 -5.30
N THR A 223 28.60 18.40 -6.39
CA THR A 223 28.75 16.93 -6.45
C THR A 223 29.82 16.45 -5.47
N GLY A 224 29.42 15.67 -4.47
CA GLY A 224 30.31 15.14 -3.44
C GLY A 224 30.35 15.95 -2.14
N ALA A 225 29.59 17.04 -2.07
CA ALA A 225 29.54 17.90 -0.88
C ALA A 225 29.03 17.12 0.35
N THR A 226 29.59 17.45 1.52
CA THR A 226 29.27 16.79 2.80
C THR A 226 28.21 17.57 3.56
N ARG A 227 27.13 16.91 4.00
CA ARG A 227 26.09 17.57 4.82
C ARG A 227 26.62 17.87 6.22
N ILE A 228 26.55 19.14 6.63
CA ILE A 228 27.04 19.62 7.92
C ILE A 228 25.94 20.18 8.83
N GLY A 229 24.75 20.45 8.30
CA GLY A 229 23.61 20.91 9.09
C GLY A 229 22.28 20.64 8.40
N GLN A 230 21.21 20.60 9.19
CA GLN A 230 19.84 20.43 8.72
C GLN A 230 18.86 21.09 9.69
N ALA A 231 17.79 21.67 9.15
CA ALA A 231 16.57 22.00 9.89
C ALA A 231 15.40 21.27 9.23
N ALA A 232 14.90 20.23 9.91
CA ALA A 232 13.70 19.52 9.48
C ALA A 232 12.47 20.41 9.71
N SER A 233 11.52 20.39 8.77
CA SER A 233 10.28 21.16 8.86
C SER A 233 10.52 22.66 9.03
N TRP A 234 11.50 23.20 8.30
CA TRP A 234 11.76 24.63 8.25
C TRP A 234 10.56 25.36 7.63
N ASP A 235 10.11 26.46 8.21
CA ASP A 235 8.90 27.19 7.78
C ASP A 235 9.20 28.44 6.95
N GLY A 236 10.46 28.61 6.51
CA GLY A 236 10.94 29.82 5.84
C GLY A 236 11.36 30.94 6.81
N ALA A 237 11.07 30.83 8.11
CA ALA A 237 11.43 31.86 9.08
C ALA A 237 12.93 31.86 9.39
N SER A 238 13.43 33.01 9.83
CA SER A 238 14.84 33.17 10.20
C SER A 238 15.25 32.21 11.32
N THR A 239 16.07 31.23 10.95
CA THR A 239 16.42 30.08 11.78
C THR A 239 17.92 29.91 11.83
N ALA A 240 18.46 29.77 13.05
CA ALA A 240 19.85 29.38 13.26
C ALA A 240 19.97 27.85 13.22
N VAL A 241 20.53 27.33 12.13
CA VAL A 241 20.79 25.91 11.91
C VAL A 241 22.10 25.52 12.60
N SER A 242 22.07 24.47 13.43
CA SER A 242 23.28 23.92 14.03
C SER A 242 24.09 23.14 12.99
N LEU A 243 25.38 23.44 12.89
CA LEU A 243 26.30 22.75 11.98
C LEU A 243 27.02 21.64 12.74
N ASN A 244 26.31 20.59 13.14
CA ASN A 244 26.82 19.49 13.97
C ASN A 244 26.86 18.13 13.26
N GLN A 245 26.61 18.11 11.95
CA GLN A 245 26.76 16.92 11.11
C GLN A 245 28.13 16.93 10.41
N GLY A 246 28.49 15.81 9.77
CA GLY A 246 29.82 15.59 9.22
C GLY A 246 30.88 15.41 10.32
N THR A 247 32.15 15.30 9.92
CA THR A 247 33.27 15.26 10.87
C THR A 247 33.69 16.68 11.28
N THR A 248 34.43 16.81 12.39
CA THR A 248 35.05 18.09 12.74
C THR A 248 35.96 18.60 11.61
N ALA A 249 36.70 17.71 10.94
CA ALA A 249 37.57 18.08 9.82
C ALA A 249 36.79 18.66 8.62
N ASP A 250 35.57 18.18 8.36
CA ASP A 250 34.69 18.72 7.31
C ASP A 250 34.27 20.16 7.64
N ARG A 251 34.07 20.47 8.92
CA ARG A 251 33.66 21.80 9.42
C ARG A 251 34.82 22.73 9.74
N THR A 252 36.06 22.23 9.81
CA THR A 252 37.25 23.06 10.03
C THR A 252 37.65 23.77 8.74
N VAL A 253 37.65 25.10 8.76
CA VAL A 253 38.21 25.95 7.71
C VAL A 253 39.61 26.35 8.14
N THR A 254 40.63 25.85 7.46
CA THR A 254 42.03 26.22 7.73
C THR A 254 42.41 27.40 6.84
N ASN A 255 43.16 28.35 7.38
CA ASN A 255 43.67 29.48 6.62
C ASN A 255 44.47 29.00 5.38
N GLY A 256 44.17 29.58 4.22
CA GLY A 256 44.74 29.20 2.93
C GLY A 256 44.01 28.05 2.22
N THR A 257 43.02 27.42 2.86
CA THR A 257 42.15 26.39 2.26
C THR A 257 40.68 26.75 2.47
N SER A 258 40.16 27.60 1.58
CA SER A 258 38.76 28.02 1.57
C SER A 258 37.82 26.81 1.44
N LYS A 259 36.62 26.94 2.02
CA LYS A 259 35.53 25.99 1.78
C LYS A 259 34.31 26.70 1.18
N TYR A 260 33.47 25.94 0.49
CA TYR A 260 32.24 26.40 -0.13
C TYR A 260 31.04 25.78 0.57
N ILE A 261 30.12 26.64 1.02
CA ILE A 261 28.86 26.21 1.64
C ILE A 261 27.74 26.29 0.61
N PHE A 262 26.92 25.24 0.55
CA PHE A 262 25.73 25.13 -0.30
C PHE A 262 24.47 25.05 0.55
N ILE A 263 23.45 25.80 0.16
CA ILE A 263 22.12 25.78 0.79
C ILE A 263 21.16 25.06 -0.14
N VAL A 264 20.53 24.03 0.40
CA VAL A 264 19.70 23.05 -0.31
C VAL A 264 18.39 22.88 0.44
N TYR A 265 17.28 22.72 -0.26
CA TYR A 265 15.99 22.40 0.38
C TYR A 265 15.13 21.48 -0.48
N ASP A 266 14.05 21.00 0.12
CA ASP A 266 13.03 20.15 -0.51
C ASP A 266 11.70 20.92 -0.63
N ILE A 267 10.99 20.73 -1.76
CA ILE A 267 9.71 21.41 -2.04
C ILE A 267 8.54 20.46 -1.79
N ASN A 268 7.58 20.87 -0.95
CA ASN A 268 6.37 20.06 -0.72
C ASN A 268 5.43 20.08 -1.93
N SER A 269 4.59 19.04 -2.03
CA SER A 269 3.61 18.86 -3.10
C SER A 269 2.55 19.97 -3.21
N GLY A 270 2.39 20.82 -2.18
CA GLY A 270 1.46 21.94 -2.13
C GLY A 270 2.02 23.30 -2.59
N ALA A 271 3.32 23.40 -2.85
CA ALA A 271 4.01 24.68 -3.06
C ALA A 271 3.83 25.28 -4.47
N GLY A 272 2.93 24.76 -5.30
CA GLY A 272 2.76 25.21 -6.68
C GLY A 272 2.42 26.69 -6.78
N GLY A 273 3.24 27.46 -7.50
CA GLY A 273 3.01 28.89 -7.76
C GLY A 273 3.53 29.85 -6.69
N VAL A 274 4.11 29.37 -5.59
CA VAL A 274 4.80 30.25 -4.61
C VAL A 274 6.17 30.67 -5.13
N THR A 275 6.75 31.70 -4.51
CA THR A 275 8.13 32.13 -4.78
C THR A 275 9.06 31.84 -3.60
N ILE A 276 10.33 31.60 -3.90
CA ILE A 276 11.39 31.27 -2.94
C ILE A 276 12.65 32.11 -3.21
N GLN A 277 13.29 32.60 -2.15
CA GLN A 277 14.55 33.35 -2.16
C GLN A 277 15.27 33.23 -0.80
N ASN A 278 16.25 32.34 -0.72
CA ASN A 278 17.05 32.17 0.49
C ASN A 278 17.93 33.39 0.76
N ARG A 279 18.09 33.73 2.03
CA ARG A 279 19.03 34.71 2.55
C ARG A 279 19.84 34.15 3.72
N VAL A 280 21.15 34.40 3.71
CA VAL A 280 22.05 34.11 4.83
C VAL A 280 22.39 35.40 5.56
N THR A 281 22.24 35.39 6.89
CA THR A 281 22.47 36.55 7.75
C THR A 281 23.63 36.41 8.72
N ALA A 282 24.06 35.18 9.04
CA ALA A 282 25.21 34.92 9.89
C ALA A 282 25.80 33.52 9.67
N VAL A 283 27.11 33.39 9.92
CA VAL A 283 27.83 32.11 10.02
C VAL A 283 28.65 32.12 11.31
N GLY A 284 28.34 31.21 12.24
CA GLY A 284 29.00 31.08 13.52
C GLY A 284 30.14 30.05 13.49
N VAL A 285 31.08 30.23 14.41
CA VAL A 285 32.20 29.31 14.68
C VAL A 285 32.23 28.94 16.16
N SER A 286 33.00 27.92 16.54
CA SER A 286 33.20 27.53 17.93
C SER A 286 34.05 28.57 18.67
N SER A 287 33.69 28.89 19.92
CA SER A 287 34.50 29.75 20.79
C SER A 287 35.89 29.15 21.01
N PRO A 288 36.99 29.95 21.03
CA PRO A 288 37.06 31.41 21.14
C PRO A 288 36.93 32.19 19.82
N ASP A 289 36.84 31.53 18.66
CA ASP A 289 36.84 32.19 17.35
C ASP A 289 35.61 33.09 17.14
N THR A 290 35.75 34.04 16.23
CA THR A 290 34.69 35.01 15.90
C THR A 290 34.06 34.71 14.55
N GLY A 291 32.73 34.51 14.56
CA GLY A 291 31.95 34.27 13.35
C GLY A 291 31.61 35.57 12.61
N VAL A 292 30.85 35.45 11.51
CA VAL A 292 30.39 36.59 10.70
C VAL A 292 28.91 36.83 10.92
N THR A 293 28.52 38.07 11.18
CA THR A 293 27.11 38.48 11.36
C THR A 293 26.76 39.67 10.46
N GLY A 294 25.48 39.86 10.14
CA GLY A 294 25.01 40.98 9.33
C GLY A 294 25.19 40.77 7.82
N LEU A 295 25.25 39.51 7.38
CA LEU A 295 25.29 39.14 5.96
C LEU A 295 23.94 39.44 5.30
N ALA A 296 23.98 39.69 3.99
CA ALA A 296 22.81 39.88 3.14
C ALA A 296 22.99 39.11 1.83
N TYR A 297 23.38 37.84 1.94
CA TYR A 297 23.62 36.98 0.79
C TYR A 297 22.31 36.36 0.36
N ASN A 298 21.71 36.90 -0.69
CA ASN A 298 20.46 36.41 -1.24
C ASN A 298 20.70 35.49 -2.45
N SER A 299 19.85 34.49 -2.64
CA SER A 299 19.74 33.73 -3.88
C SER A 299 18.91 34.49 -4.93
N ASN A 300 18.73 33.88 -6.11
CA ASN A 300 17.74 34.34 -7.07
C ASN A 300 16.33 34.10 -6.51
N LEU A 301 15.38 34.96 -6.88
CA LEU A 301 13.95 34.72 -6.65
C LEU A 301 13.46 33.75 -7.74
N LEU A 302 12.88 32.62 -7.33
CA LEU A 302 12.32 31.61 -8.24
C LEU A 302 10.85 31.37 -7.93
N THR A 303 10.08 30.95 -8.95
CA THR A 303 8.69 30.50 -8.80
C THR A 303 8.66 28.98 -8.89
N VAL A 304 8.06 28.32 -7.90
CA VAL A 304 7.85 26.87 -7.91
C VAL A 304 6.82 26.52 -9.00
N GLN A 305 7.17 25.62 -9.90
CA GLN A 305 6.23 25.15 -10.92
C GLN A 305 5.26 24.13 -10.31
N GLY A 306 3.96 24.31 -10.55
CA GLY A 306 2.93 23.37 -10.11
C GLY A 306 2.91 22.10 -10.94
N ALA A 307 2.40 21.00 -10.38
CA ALA A 307 2.12 19.77 -11.11
C ALA A 307 1.08 20.03 -12.21
N SER A 308 1.22 19.33 -13.34
CA SER A 308 0.32 19.46 -14.48
C SER A 308 -0.95 18.67 -14.20
N ALA A 309 -2.13 19.29 -14.35
CA ALA A 309 -3.41 18.64 -14.07
C ALA A 309 -3.77 17.54 -15.09
N ASP A 310 -4.18 16.36 -14.62
CA ASP A 310 -4.85 15.35 -15.43
C ASP A 310 -6.39 15.45 -15.25
N THR A 311 -7.16 14.81 -16.14
CA THR A 311 -8.62 14.78 -16.05
C THR A 311 -9.09 13.37 -15.71
N LEU A 312 -9.95 13.26 -14.71
CA LEU A 312 -10.63 12.01 -14.42
C LEU A 312 -11.68 11.79 -15.51
N SER A 313 -11.87 10.56 -15.96
CA SER A 313 -12.95 10.17 -16.85
C SER A 313 -13.74 9.00 -16.27
N THR A 314 -14.99 8.82 -16.72
CA THR A 314 -15.88 7.78 -16.21
C THR A 314 -16.62 7.08 -17.35
N SER A 315 -16.96 5.80 -17.17
CA SER A 315 -17.85 5.08 -18.10
C SER A 315 -19.27 4.93 -17.54
N ALA A 316 -20.24 4.65 -18.43
CA ALA A 316 -21.64 4.44 -18.04
C ALA A 316 -21.76 3.36 -16.95
N PRO A 317 -22.69 3.53 -15.98
CA PRO A 317 -22.81 2.62 -14.86
C PRO A 317 -23.34 1.26 -15.31
N ILE A 318 -22.84 0.21 -14.66
CA ILE A 318 -23.40 -1.14 -14.76
C ILE A 318 -24.12 -1.41 -13.43
N THR A 319 -25.36 -1.90 -13.50
CA THR A 319 -26.10 -2.21 -12.28
C THR A 319 -25.49 -3.44 -11.61
N VAL A 320 -25.15 -3.31 -10.33
CA VAL A 320 -24.70 -4.41 -9.49
C VAL A 320 -25.67 -4.50 -8.30
N ARG A 321 -26.22 -5.70 -8.07
CA ARG A 321 -27.33 -6.06 -7.16
C ARG A 321 -28.71 -5.51 -7.57
N THR A 322 -29.41 -6.27 -8.41
CA THR A 322 -30.85 -6.10 -8.68
C THR A 322 -31.65 -7.09 -7.83
N GLY A 323 -32.06 -6.66 -6.64
CA GLY A 323 -32.89 -7.45 -5.73
C GLY A 323 -33.78 -6.55 -4.88
N TYR A 324 -34.67 -7.16 -4.11
CA TYR A 324 -35.48 -6.43 -3.14
C TYR A 324 -34.60 -5.89 -2.01
N ALA A 325 -34.84 -4.65 -1.60
CA ALA A 325 -34.27 -4.10 -0.38
C ALA A 325 -35.06 -4.67 0.81
N ASP A 326 -34.43 -5.46 1.68
CA ASP A 326 -35.07 -5.90 2.94
C ASP A 326 -35.06 -4.75 3.96
N ILE A 327 -36.04 -4.75 4.85
CA ILE A 327 -36.15 -3.75 5.92
C ILE A 327 -35.12 -4.10 7.01
N GLY A 328 -34.08 -3.28 7.14
CA GLY A 328 -33.05 -3.42 8.18
C GLY A 328 -31.75 -4.13 7.78
N GLU A 329 -31.35 -4.09 6.50
CA GLU A 329 -30.02 -4.53 6.06
C GLU A 329 -28.95 -3.43 6.10
N ASN A 330 -27.77 -3.77 6.64
CA ASN A 330 -26.69 -2.82 6.88
C ASN A 330 -25.73 -2.56 5.69
N SER A 331 -25.97 -3.12 4.48
CA SER A 331 -25.10 -2.87 3.30
C SER A 331 -25.72 -3.31 1.96
N LEU A 332 -26.50 -2.43 1.29
CA LEU A 332 -27.08 -2.67 -0.04
C LEU A 332 -26.38 -1.82 -1.13
N VAL A 333 -25.57 -2.46 -1.97
CA VAL A 333 -24.88 -1.82 -3.13
C VAL A 333 -25.87 -1.60 -4.28
N MET A 334 -25.87 -0.45 -4.96
CA MET A 334 -26.89 -0.13 -5.99
C MET A 334 -26.37 0.16 -7.40
N GLN A 335 -25.12 0.61 -7.56
CA GLN A 335 -24.51 0.72 -8.89
C GLN A 335 -23.00 0.75 -8.81
N ARG A 336 -22.37 0.35 -9.91
CA ARG A 336 -20.93 0.45 -10.14
C ARG A 336 -20.68 1.28 -11.38
N PHE A 337 -19.65 2.12 -11.37
CA PHE A 337 -19.13 2.77 -12.57
C PHE A 337 -17.61 2.73 -12.58
N LYS A 338 -17.04 2.78 -13.77
CA LYS A 338 -15.59 2.78 -13.97
C LYS A 338 -15.05 4.20 -13.86
N VAL A 339 -13.88 4.35 -13.26
CA VAL A 339 -13.09 5.58 -13.26
C VAL A 339 -11.72 5.30 -13.88
N ASP A 340 -11.30 6.21 -14.76
CA ASP A 340 -10.02 6.19 -15.48
C ASP A 340 -9.36 7.57 -15.39
N CYS A 341 -8.04 7.66 -15.50
CA CYS A 341 -7.31 8.93 -15.60
C CYS A 341 -6.83 9.10 -17.06
N ASP A 342 -7.22 10.20 -17.71
CA ASP A 342 -7.26 10.28 -19.19
C ASP A 342 -6.06 10.99 -19.85
N ASN A 343 -5.02 11.37 -19.10
CA ASN A 343 -3.84 12.03 -19.65
C ASN A 343 -2.53 11.65 -18.91
N SER A 344 -1.41 11.95 -19.56
CA SER A 344 -0.03 11.54 -19.23
C SER A 344 0.80 12.63 -18.55
N ALA A 345 0.17 13.65 -17.95
CA ALA A 345 0.90 14.81 -17.47
C ALA A 345 1.71 14.47 -16.21
N ASP A 346 1.04 14.01 -15.15
CA ASP A 346 1.68 13.33 -14.01
C ASP A 346 1.31 11.83 -13.93
N GLY A 347 0.31 11.42 -14.72
CA GLY A 347 -0.05 10.03 -14.95
C GLY A 347 -0.93 9.44 -13.86
N SER A 348 -1.55 10.25 -13.00
CA SER A 348 -2.46 9.74 -11.98
C SER A 348 -3.51 10.74 -11.53
N CYS A 349 -4.70 10.25 -11.17
CA CYS A 349 -5.79 11.07 -10.65
C CYS A 349 -6.16 10.59 -9.24
N LEU A 350 -6.13 11.46 -8.23
CA LEU A 350 -6.55 11.11 -6.86
C LEU A 350 -8.03 11.45 -6.64
N LEU A 351 -8.87 10.44 -6.40
CA LEU A 351 -10.30 10.68 -6.11
C LEU A 351 -10.49 11.44 -4.79
N SER A 352 -11.33 12.49 -4.83
CA SER A 352 -11.60 13.37 -3.68
C SER A 352 -13.07 13.38 -3.22
N SER A 353 -14.01 13.15 -4.12
CA SER A 353 -15.44 13.11 -3.79
C SER A 353 -16.27 12.37 -4.83
N VAL A 354 -17.46 11.92 -4.45
CA VAL A 354 -18.51 11.48 -5.38
C VAL A 354 -19.83 12.12 -4.96
N THR A 355 -20.52 12.77 -5.89
CA THR A 355 -21.81 13.41 -5.65
C THR A 355 -22.94 12.51 -6.10
N VAL A 356 -23.87 12.24 -5.18
CA VAL A 356 -24.97 11.29 -5.39
C VAL A 356 -26.32 11.89 -4.95
N ASP A 357 -27.34 11.64 -5.75
CA ASP A 357 -28.75 11.96 -5.47
C ASP A 357 -29.56 10.68 -5.27
N ASP A 358 -30.70 10.73 -4.56
CA ASP A 358 -31.77 9.76 -4.71
C ASP A 358 -32.88 10.29 -5.63
N LEU A 359 -33.32 9.45 -6.57
CA LEU A 359 -34.49 9.64 -7.43
C LEU A 359 -35.66 8.74 -7.01
N GLY A 360 -35.49 7.97 -5.92
CA GLY A 360 -36.50 7.12 -5.33
C GLY A 360 -37.58 7.88 -4.57
N THR A 361 -38.43 7.14 -3.86
CA THR A 361 -39.50 7.67 -3.00
C THR A 361 -39.17 7.59 -1.51
N GLY A 362 -38.01 7.06 -1.13
CA GLY A 362 -37.57 6.98 0.28
C GLY A 362 -37.46 8.36 0.94
N ALA A 363 -37.97 8.49 2.15
CA ALA A 363 -37.94 9.71 2.95
C ALA A 363 -36.62 9.88 3.73
N SER A 364 -36.41 11.05 4.32
CA SER A 364 -35.15 11.42 5.01
C SER A 364 -34.77 10.56 6.23
N GLY A 365 -35.63 9.64 6.66
CA GLY A 365 -35.38 8.70 7.78
C GLY A 365 -35.25 7.24 7.35
N ASP A 366 -35.30 6.97 6.05
CA ASP A 366 -35.21 5.62 5.49
C ASP A 366 -33.76 5.19 5.21
N TRP A 367 -32.82 6.12 5.36
CA TRP A 367 -31.41 5.96 5.07
C TRP A 367 -30.57 6.14 6.33
N ASP A 368 -29.68 5.19 6.61
CA ASP A 368 -28.70 5.34 7.68
C ASP A 368 -27.45 6.04 7.14
N TYR A 369 -26.84 5.48 6.08
CA TYR A 369 -25.61 6.01 5.49
C TYR A 369 -25.56 5.82 3.97
N LEU A 370 -24.98 6.79 3.28
CA LEU A 370 -24.43 6.62 1.93
C LEU A 370 -22.93 6.35 2.06
N GLN A 371 -22.46 5.29 1.42
CA GLN A 371 -21.08 4.83 1.45
C GLN A 371 -20.54 4.65 0.03
N VAL A 372 -19.24 4.88 -0.13
CA VAL A 372 -18.53 4.74 -1.40
C VAL A 372 -17.37 3.78 -1.20
N TYR A 373 -17.32 2.77 -2.07
CA TYR A 373 -16.25 1.76 -2.09
C TYR A 373 -15.54 1.78 -3.44
N ILE A 374 -14.32 1.26 -3.48
CA ILE A 374 -13.53 1.14 -4.70
C ILE A 374 -12.82 -0.20 -4.76
N ASP A 375 -12.69 -0.74 -5.97
CA ASP A 375 -11.87 -1.92 -6.25
C ASP A 375 -11.20 -1.79 -7.62
N THR A 376 -10.21 -2.63 -7.88
CA THR A 376 -9.68 -2.93 -9.21
C THR A 376 -10.52 -3.98 -9.94
N ASP A 377 -11.27 -4.82 -9.23
CA ASP A 377 -12.21 -5.76 -9.81
C ASP A 377 -13.57 -5.09 -10.06
N THR A 378 -14.28 -5.65 -11.03
CA THR A 378 -15.68 -5.38 -11.31
C THR A 378 -16.59 -5.88 -10.16
N LEU A 379 -16.22 -6.93 -9.42
CA LEU A 379 -17.04 -7.46 -8.33
C LEU A 379 -16.88 -6.65 -7.04
N PHE A 380 -17.92 -6.59 -6.21
CA PHE A 380 -17.89 -5.87 -4.93
C PHE A 380 -17.09 -6.60 -3.83
N ALA A 381 -16.85 -7.91 -4.00
CA ALA A 381 -16.11 -8.71 -3.03
C ALA A 381 -14.65 -8.25 -2.96
N GLY A 382 -14.23 -7.72 -1.81
CA GLY A 382 -12.89 -7.16 -1.62
C GLY A 382 -12.82 -5.63 -1.71
N ALA A 383 -13.91 -4.96 -2.09
CA ALA A 383 -13.92 -3.52 -2.30
C ALA A 383 -13.58 -2.74 -1.01
N VAL A 384 -12.71 -1.74 -1.13
CA VAL A 384 -12.23 -0.92 -0.03
C VAL A 384 -13.15 0.28 0.16
N LYS A 385 -13.59 0.52 1.40
CA LYS A 385 -14.39 1.70 1.75
C LYS A 385 -13.54 2.96 1.71
N ILE A 386 -13.93 3.93 0.89
CA ILE A 386 -13.18 5.17 0.66
C ILE A 386 -13.94 6.45 1.02
N GLY A 387 -15.26 6.37 1.24
CA GLY A 387 -16.05 7.51 1.71
C GLY A 387 -17.35 7.10 2.38
N GLN A 388 -17.87 7.96 3.26
CA GLN A 388 -19.17 7.78 3.91
C GLN A 388 -19.77 9.11 4.38
N THR A 389 -21.09 9.24 4.27
CA THR A 389 -21.84 10.34 4.93
C THR A 389 -22.12 10.01 6.39
N ALA A 390 -22.09 11.00 7.29
CA ALA A 390 -22.50 10.80 8.69
C ALA A 390 -24.00 10.47 8.86
N SER A 391 -24.83 10.98 7.96
CA SER A 391 -26.25 10.67 7.79
C SER A 391 -26.64 11.14 6.40
N TRP A 392 -27.57 10.45 5.74
CA TRP A 392 -28.05 10.86 4.43
C TRP A 392 -29.57 10.98 4.42
N ASN A 393 -30.11 11.95 3.69
CA ASN A 393 -31.54 12.22 3.65
C ASN A 393 -32.14 12.10 2.24
N GLY A 394 -31.42 11.47 1.32
CA GLY A 394 -31.78 11.34 -0.10
C GLY A 394 -31.46 12.57 -0.96
N ALA A 395 -31.08 13.71 -0.36
CA ALA A 395 -30.72 14.89 -1.13
C ALA A 395 -29.34 14.75 -1.80
N SER A 396 -29.13 15.50 -2.89
CA SER A 396 -27.84 15.60 -3.57
C SER A 396 -26.72 15.89 -2.58
N THR A 397 -25.81 14.94 -2.42
CA THR A 397 -24.76 14.97 -1.40
C THR A 397 -23.42 14.60 -2.01
N ALA A 398 -22.43 15.48 -1.84
CA ALA A 398 -21.04 15.17 -2.13
C ALA A 398 -20.44 14.36 -0.98
N VAL A 399 -20.24 13.07 -1.20
CA VAL A 399 -19.53 12.20 -0.26
C VAL A 399 -18.05 12.54 -0.34
N THR A 400 -17.47 12.96 0.79
CA THR A 400 -16.02 13.17 0.88
C THR A 400 -15.32 11.80 0.85
N ILE A 401 -14.29 11.69 0.00
CA ILE A 401 -13.47 10.48 -0.11
C ILE A 401 -12.18 10.71 0.67
N ASP A 402 -12.21 10.46 1.98
CA ASP A 402 -11.10 10.63 2.91
C ASP A 402 -10.77 9.35 3.71
N LEU A 403 -11.45 8.24 3.42
CA LEU A 403 -11.18 6.93 3.99
C LEU A 403 -10.27 6.09 3.07
N GLY A 404 -9.77 4.96 3.59
CA GLY A 404 -8.80 4.12 2.88
C GLY A 404 -7.42 4.77 2.79
N THR A 405 -6.51 4.16 2.02
CA THR A 405 -5.18 4.73 1.76
C THR A 405 -5.20 5.68 0.56
N ALA A 406 -4.14 6.47 0.38
CA ALA A 406 -3.98 7.25 -0.86
C ALA A 406 -3.90 6.33 -2.09
N ALA A 407 -3.19 5.19 -1.99
CA ALA A 407 -3.05 4.23 -3.08
C ALA A 407 -4.39 3.59 -3.50
N ASP A 408 -5.30 3.36 -2.54
CA ASP A 408 -6.65 2.84 -2.86
C ASP A 408 -7.44 3.83 -3.72
N ARG A 409 -7.23 5.13 -3.52
CA ARG A 409 -7.96 6.23 -4.17
C ARG A 409 -7.28 6.79 -5.41
N THR A 410 -6.01 6.48 -5.65
CA THR A 410 -5.28 6.89 -6.85
C THR A 410 -5.62 5.99 -8.03
N VAL A 411 -6.02 6.59 -9.15
CA VAL A 411 -6.21 5.92 -10.45
C VAL A 411 -5.01 6.26 -11.32
N THR A 412 -4.18 5.27 -11.63
CA THR A 412 -2.98 5.46 -12.46
C THR A 412 -3.33 5.36 -13.95
N PHE A 413 -2.71 6.17 -14.79
CA PHE A 413 -2.86 6.13 -16.24
C PHE A 413 -2.65 4.72 -16.79
N GLY A 414 -3.57 4.27 -17.65
CA GLY A 414 -3.59 2.91 -18.21
C GLY A 414 -4.14 1.83 -17.26
N THR A 415 -4.55 2.20 -16.05
CA THR A 415 -5.29 1.33 -15.12
C THR A 415 -6.67 1.89 -14.84
N SER A 416 -7.56 1.01 -14.39
CA SER A 416 -8.95 1.34 -14.12
C SER A 416 -9.31 0.95 -12.70
N LYS A 417 -10.20 1.74 -12.08
CA LYS A 417 -10.86 1.34 -10.83
C LYS A 417 -12.37 1.39 -11.00
N TYR A 418 -13.06 0.65 -10.15
CA TYR A 418 -14.51 0.56 -10.12
C TYR A 418 -15.03 1.11 -8.81
N VAL A 419 -15.88 2.13 -8.90
CA VAL A 419 -16.49 2.79 -7.74
C VAL A 419 -17.88 2.22 -7.54
N PHE A 420 -18.18 1.81 -6.31
CA PHE A 420 -19.46 1.25 -5.90
C PHE A 420 -20.18 2.21 -4.96
N ILE A 421 -21.45 2.47 -5.27
CA ILE A 421 -22.34 3.28 -4.44
C ILE A 421 -23.19 2.35 -3.58
N VAL A 422 -23.08 2.49 -2.27
CA VAL A 422 -23.70 1.60 -1.27
C VAL A 422 -24.59 2.39 -0.34
N TYR A 423 -25.82 1.89 -0.20
CA TYR A 423 -26.84 2.43 0.68
C TYR A 423 -27.04 1.51 1.87
N ASP A 424 -27.07 2.12 3.03
CA ASP A 424 -27.49 1.48 4.27
C ASP A 424 -28.91 1.94 4.62
N LEU A 425 -29.81 0.98 4.86
CA LEU A 425 -31.23 1.24 5.05
C LEU A 425 -31.60 1.23 6.51
N SER A 426 -32.28 2.29 6.93
CA SER A 426 -32.86 2.35 8.26
C SER A 426 -33.91 1.24 8.42
N ALA A 427 -33.96 0.64 9.61
CA ALA A 427 -35.01 -0.31 9.99
C ALA A 427 -36.43 0.28 9.96
N THR A 428 -36.59 1.59 9.69
CA THR A 428 -37.88 2.26 9.58
C THR A 428 -38.40 2.43 8.15
N ILE A 429 -37.63 2.06 7.11
CA ILE A 429 -38.09 2.17 5.71
C ILE A 429 -39.39 1.37 5.50
N ALA A 430 -40.36 1.97 4.80
CA ALA A 430 -41.65 1.31 4.57
C ALA A 430 -41.61 0.42 3.33
N ALA A 431 -42.30 -0.72 3.39
CA ALA A 431 -42.49 -1.56 2.21
C ALA A 431 -43.24 -0.78 1.11
N GLY A 432 -42.70 -0.79 -0.10
CA GLY A 432 -43.20 -0.05 -1.25
C GLY A 432 -42.37 1.19 -1.61
N ASP A 433 -41.53 1.69 -0.71
CA ASP A 433 -40.64 2.81 -1.02
C ASP A 433 -39.59 2.40 -2.04
N THR A 434 -39.25 3.30 -2.96
CA THR A 434 -38.28 3.03 -4.02
C THR A 434 -36.97 3.74 -3.76
N LEU A 435 -35.89 3.15 -4.28
CA LEU A 435 -34.52 3.60 -4.11
C LEU A 435 -33.90 3.67 -5.50
N LYS A 436 -33.36 4.83 -5.89
CA LYS A 436 -32.75 5.00 -7.21
C LYS A 436 -31.67 6.07 -7.18
N SER A 437 -30.42 5.64 -7.06
CA SER A 437 -29.29 6.55 -7.06
C SER A 437 -29.06 7.22 -8.41
N ARG A 438 -28.57 8.47 -8.38
CA ARG A 438 -27.92 9.12 -9.52
C ARG A 438 -26.58 9.69 -9.08
N VAL A 439 -25.50 9.26 -9.73
CA VAL A 439 -24.20 9.93 -9.60
C VAL A 439 -24.17 11.12 -10.57
N THR A 440 -23.88 12.31 -10.02
CA THR A 440 -23.88 13.58 -10.76
C THR A 440 -22.49 14.17 -10.96
N ALA A 441 -21.52 13.80 -10.13
CA ALA A 441 -20.12 14.21 -10.26
C ALA A 441 -19.17 13.24 -9.54
N VAL A 442 -17.92 13.21 -9.99
CA VAL A 442 -16.80 12.54 -9.32
C VAL A 442 -15.65 13.54 -9.27
N GLY A 443 -15.23 13.95 -8.07
CA GLY A 443 -14.15 14.91 -7.87
C GLY A 443 -12.77 14.24 -7.85
N ALA A 444 -11.77 14.96 -8.34
CA ALA A 444 -10.36 14.66 -8.15
C ALA A 444 -9.72 15.71 -7.22
N ALA A 445 -8.57 15.42 -6.62
CA ALA A 445 -7.82 16.36 -5.81
C ALA A 445 -7.00 17.31 -6.70
N SER A 446 -6.92 18.60 -6.35
CA SER A 446 -6.09 19.57 -7.08
C SER A 446 -4.63 19.09 -7.17
N PRO A 447 -3.97 19.21 -8.33
CA PRO A 447 -4.36 20.00 -9.52
C PRO A 447 -5.35 19.33 -10.48
N ASP A 448 -5.70 18.06 -10.28
CA ASP A 448 -6.55 17.29 -11.21
C ASP A 448 -8.00 17.78 -11.26
N ASN A 449 -8.62 17.55 -12.41
CA ASN A 449 -10.02 17.89 -12.63
C ASN A 449 -10.91 16.65 -12.55
N GLY A 450 -11.98 16.75 -11.74
CA GLY A 450 -13.04 15.75 -11.71
C GLY A 450 -14.01 15.85 -12.88
N VAL A 451 -14.98 14.93 -12.92
CA VAL A 451 -16.09 14.92 -13.89
C VAL A 451 -17.36 15.45 -13.23
N SER A 452 -18.15 16.26 -13.95
CA SER A 452 -19.44 16.77 -13.48
C SER A 452 -20.51 16.68 -14.56
N GLY A 453 -21.78 16.80 -14.16
CA GLY A 453 -22.93 16.71 -15.08
C GLY A 453 -23.28 15.28 -15.47
N LEU A 454 -22.86 14.30 -14.68
CA LEU A 454 -23.16 12.89 -14.90
C LEU A 454 -24.66 12.61 -14.67
N THR A 455 -25.19 11.65 -15.42
CA THR A 455 -26.56 11.16 -15.27
C THR A 455 -26.56 9.65 -15.11
N TYR A 456 -25.71 9.17 -14.20
CA TYR A 456 -25.49 7.76 -13.97
C TYR A 456 -26.52 7.25 -12.98
N ASP A 457 -27.67 6.85 -13.53
CA ASP A 457 -28.82 6.33 -12.79
C ASP A 457 -28.65 4.84 -12.50
N SER A 458 -28.95 4.42 -11.26
CA SER A 458 -29.09 3.00 -10.96
C SER A 458 -30.44 2.48 -11.42
N ASN A 459 -30.60 1.15 -11.36
CA ASN A 459 -31.93 0.57 -11.38
C ASN A 459 -32.72 1.02 -10.15
N GLN A 460 -34.04 1.11 -10.32
CA GLN A 460 -34.96 1.39 -9.22
C GLN A 460 -35.17 0.11 -8.41
N LEU A 461 -34.84 0.15 -7.13
CA LEU A 461 -35.17 -0.91 -6.17
C LEU A 461 -36.43 -0.54 -5.42
N THR A 462 -37.14 -1.53 -4.88
CA THR A 462 -38.32 -1.33 -4.03
C THR A 462 -38.08 -2.06 -2.72
N ALA A 463 -38.21 -1.33 -1.61
CA ALA A 463 -38.21 -1.89 -0.27
C ALA A 463 -39.38 -2.85 -0.13
N THR A 464 -39.13 -4.08 0.31
CA THR A 464 -40.18 -5.07 0.54
C THR A 464 -39.94 -5.78 1.85
N GLU A 465 -41.03 -6.20 2.50
CA GLU A 465 -40.87 -7.10 3.63
C GLU A 465 -40.40 -8.48 3.16
N ALA A 466 -39.20 -8.92 3.55
CA ALA A 466 -38.69 -10.25 3.22
C ALA A 466 -38.71 -11.22 4.42
N ILE A 467 -38.53 -12.52 4.16
CA ILE A 467 -38.23 -13.50 5.20
C ILE A 467 -36.72 -13.76 5.16
N SER A 468 -36.02 -13.34 6.21
CA SER A 468 -34.56 -13.46 6.31
C SER A 468 -34.15 -14.82 6.90
N VAL A 469 -33.13 -15.47 6.34
CA VAL A 469 -32.58 -16.75 6.82
C VAL A 469 -31.10 -16.58 7.18
N TYR A 470 -30.73 -16.89 8.42
CA TYR A 470 -29.35 -16.79 8.91
C TYR A 470 -28.91 -18.13 9.52
N GLY A 471 -27.68 -18.58 9.24
CA GLY A 471 -27.15 -19.84 9.77
C GLY A 471 -27.02 -19.91 11.31
N THR A 472 -27.07 -18.77 12.01
CA THR A 472 -26.89 -18.68 13.47
C THR A 472 -28.01 -17.94 14.20
N CYS A 473 -29.21 -17.82 13.61
CA CYS A 473 -30.33 -17.12 14.26
C CYS A 473 -30.65 -17.75 15.64
N GLY A 474 -30.30 -17.06 16.72
CA GLY A 474 -30.50 -17.52 18.10
C GLY A 474 -31.96 -17.54 18.57
N VAL A 475 -32.91 -17.25 17.68
CA VAL A 475 -34.35 -17.18 17.95
C VAL A 475 -35.10 -18.17 17.05
N ALA A 476 -36.12 -18.82 17.61
CA ALA A 476 -37.00 -19.68 16.82
C ALA A 476 -37.88 -18.83 15.91
N CYS A 477 -38.03 -19.22 14.65
CA CYS A 477 -38.90 -18.55 13.68
C CYS A 477 -40.38 -18.77 14.09
N VAL A 478 -41.08 -17.75 14.60
CA VAL A 478 -42.50 -17.86 15.05
C VAL A 478 -43.45 -17.19 14.05
N ALA A 479 -44.60 -17.81 13.81
CA ALA A 479 -45.53 -17.47 12.72
C ALA A 479 -46.33 -16.16 12.88
N THR A 480 -46.03 -15.29 13.86
CA THR A 480 -46.98 -14.22 14.28
C THR A 480 -46.45 -12.79 14.30
N THR A 481 -45.20 -12.51 13.89
CA THR A 481 -44.65 -11.14 13.89
C THR A 481 -43.79 -10.82 12.66
N THR A 482 -43.85 -9.57 12.21
CA THR A 482 -42.98 -8.93 11.20
C THR A 482 -41.49 -9.03 11.61
N GLY A 483 -40.60 -9.30 10.64
CA GLY A 483 -39.14 -9.14 10.81
C GLY A 483 -38.37 -10.18 11.64
N GLN A 484 -38.77 -11.46 11.66
CA GLN A 484 -37.99 -12.52 12.36
C GLN A 484 -37.17 -13.39 11.40
N CYS A 485 -35.90 -13.66 11.79
CA CYS A 485 -34.99 -14.57 11.12
C CYS A 485 -35.38 -16.06 11.30
N CYS A 486 -35.14 -16.88 10.27
CA CYS A 486 -35.20 -18.34 10.34
C CYS A 486 -33.79 -18.96 10.30
N ASN A 487 -33.60 -20.16 10.87
CA ASN A 487 -32.31 -20.87 10.87
C ASN A 487 -32.07 -21.73 9.62
N THR A 488 -33.13 -22.05 8.89
CA THR A 488 -33.09 -22.90 7.68
C THR A 488 -34.05 -22.36 6.65
N ILE A 489 -33.75 -22.62 5.39
CA ILE A 489 -34.59 -22.30 4.23
C ILE A 489 -35.91 -23.09 4.32
N THR A 490 -35.88 -24.33 4.79
CA THR A 490 -37.09 -25.15 5.00
C THR A 490 -38.02 -24.54 6.04
N GLN A 491 -37.50 -23.96 7.14
CA GLN A 491 -38.31 -23.24 8.12
C GLN A 491 -38.97 -22.00 7.50
N ALA A 492 -38.23 -21.23 6.69
CA ALA A 492 -38.76 -20.07 6.00
C ALA A 492 -39.88 -20.43 5.03
N ILE A 493 -39.73 -21.50 4.24
CA ILE A 493 -40.79 -22.03 3.35
C ILE A 493 -41.98 -22.59 4.13
N GLY A 494 -41.74 -23.09 5.35
CA GLY A 494 -42.76 -23.63 6.25
C GLY A 494 -43.69 -22.57 6.84
N ARG A 495 -43.31 -21.29 6.82
CA ARG A 495 -44.21 -20.18 7.15
C ARG A 495 -45.34 -20.18 6.12
N ASN A 496 -46.53 -20.59 6.56
CA ASN A 496 -47.74 -20.62 5.74
C ASN A 496 -48.34 -19.21 5.66
N ASP A 497 -47.57 -18.26 5.16
CA ASP A 497 -48.10 -16.95 4.80
C ASP A 497 -48.53 -16.98 3.32
N SER A 498 -49.72 -16.43 3.06
CA SER A 498 -50.30 -16.36 1.72
C SER A 498 -49.63 -15.29 0.85
N THR A 499 -48.42 -14.86 1.19
CA THR A 499 -47.76 -13.69 0.63
C THR A 499 -46.64 -14.12 -0.32
N THR A 500 -46.42 -13.35 -1.38
CA THR A 500 -45.36 -13.52 -2.37
C THR A 500 -44.01 -12.96 -1.88
N ARG A 501 -43.79 -12.94 -0.56
CA ARG A 501 -42.59 -12.30 0.02
C ARG A 501 -41.33 -13.03 -0.44
N PRO A 502 -40.27 -12.29 -0.81
CA PRO A 502 -38.98 -12.90 -1.09
C PRO A 502 -38.43 -13.55 0.19
N ILE A 503 -37.76 -14.68 0.04
CA ILE A 503 -36.95 -15.32 1.09
C ILE A 503 -35.50 -14.96 0.80
N ILE A 504 -34.89 -14.16 1.66
CA ILE A 504 -33.49 -13.74 1.55
C ILE A 504 -32.65 -14.61 2.47
N VAL A 505 -31.64 -15.28 1.91
CA VAL A 505 -30.78 -16.21 2.63
C VAL A 505 -29.38 -15.62 2.72
N TYR A 506 -28.91 -15.39 3.93
CA TYR A 506 -27.60 -14.80 4.19
C TYR A 506 -26.52 -15.87 4.23
N ASP A 507 -25.29 -15.40 4.20
CA ASP A 507 -24.07 -16.20 4.14
C ASP A 507 -24.06 -17.36 5.12
N GLY A 508 -23.57 -18.48 4.64
CA GLY A 508 -23.46 -19.72 5.40
C GLY A 508 -23.66 -20.94 4.52
N THR A 509 -23.28 -22.08 5.09
CA THR A 509 -23.55 -23.39 4.51
C THR A 509 -24.76 -24.01 5.21
N TYR A 510 -25.83 -24.21 4.44
CA TYR A 510 -27.10 -24.76 4.88
C TYR A 510 -27.16 -26.24 4.51
N SER A 511 -26.91 -27.10 5.50
CA SER A 511 -27.00 -28.55 5.32
C SER A 511 -28.45 -29.03 5.37
N GLU A 512 -29.19 -28.83 4.28
CA GLU A 512 -30.59 -29.22 4.16
C GLU A 512 -31.01 -29.56 2.72
N SER A 513 -32.07 -30.34 2.58
CA SER A 513 -32.72 -30.61 1.29
C SER A 513 -34.03 -29.86 1.18
N VAL A 514 -34.05 -28.80 0.38
CA VAL A 514 -35.18 -27.86 0.31
C VAL A 514 -36.28 -28.39 -0.61
N ASN A 515 -37.46 -28.65 -0.03
CA ASN A 515 -38.60 -29.20 -0.75
C ASN A 515 -39.64 -28.12 -1.10
N LEU A 516 -39.76 -27.81 -2.38
CA LEU A 516 -40.73 -26.85 -2.93
C LEU A 516 -41.95 -27.54 -3.58
N MET A 517 -42.16 -28.83 -3.32
CA MET A 517 -43.31 -29.56 -3.84
C MET A 517 -44.62 -28.94 -3.35
N ASN A 518 -45.54 -28.68 -4.29
CA ASN A 518 -46.85 -28.07 -4.07
C ASN A 518 -46.82 -26.72 -3.33
N LYS A 519 -45.68 -26.01 -3.35
CA LYS A 519 -45.59 -24.66 -2.79
C LYS A 519 -46.09 -23.64 -3.82
N SER A 520 -46.79 -22.61 -3.33
CA SER A 520 -47.19 -21.46 -4.15
C SER A 520 -45.97 -20.68 -4.66
N ASP A 521 -46.18 -19.60 -5.40
CA ASP A 521 -45.08 -18.80 -5.95
C ASP A 521 -44.04 -18.47 -4.86
N ARG A 522 -42.76 -18.72 -5.16
CA ARG A 522 -41.65 -18.47 -4.24
C ARG A 522 -40.48 -17.85 -4.98
N TYR A 523 -39.95 -16.78 -4.38
CA TYR A 523 -38.73 -16.14 -4.80
C TYR A 523 -37.70 -16.32 -3.68
N LEU A 524 -36.66 -17.09 -3.93
CA LEU A 524 -35.55 -17.32 -3.01
C LEU A 524 -34.32 -16.65 -3.59
N GLN A 525 -33.63 -15.87 -2.77
CA GLN A 525 -32.43 -15.14 -3.18
C GLN A 525 -31.35 -15.23 -2.09
N SER A 526 -30.11 -15.50 -2.49
CA SER A 526 -28.94 -15.29 -1.66
C SER A 526 -28.66 -13.80 -1.47
N ALA A 527 -28.28 -13.40 -0.27
CA ALA A 527 -27.89 -12.02 0.03
C ALA A 527 -26.61 -11.61 -0.72
N ASN A 528 -25.60 -12.49 -0.77
CA ASN A 528 -24.25 -12.19 -1.27
C ASN A 528 -23.74 -13.21 -2.32
N GLY A 529 -24.65 -13.79 -3.10
CA GLY A 529 -24.30 -14.65 -4.22
C GLY A 529 -23.88 -16.09 -3.84
N PRO A 530 -23.49 -16.89 -4.85
CA PRO A 530 -23.42 -18.34 -4.74
C PRO A 530 -22.19 -18.85 -3.98
N GLU A 531 -21.13 -18.05 -3.90
CA GLU A 531 -19.92 -18.37 -3.13
C GLU A 531 -20.14 -18.25 -1.61
N SER A 532 -21.06 -17.39 -1.19
CA SER A 532 -21.30 -17.07 0.23
C SER A 532 -22.49 -17.84 0.81
N THR A 533 -23.52 -18.10 0.02
CA THR A 533 -24.73 -18.81 0.45
C THR A 533 -24.81 -20.17 -0.22
N ILE A 534 -24.34 -21.18 0.51
CA ILE A 534 -24.15 -22.54 -0.01
C ILE A 534 -25.24 -23.45 0.58
N ILE A 535 -25.90 -24.23 -0.27
CA ILE A 535 -26.84 -25.28 0.13
C ILE A 535 -26.15 -26.62 -0.12
N ASP A 536 -25.81 -27.29 0.98
CA ASP A 536 -25.21 -28.62 0.99
C ASP A 536 -26.30 -29.66 1.25
N GLY A 537 -26.95 -30.09 0.16
CA GLY A 537 -28.08 -31.01 0.25
C GLY A 537 -27.64 -32.47 0.35
N GLY A 538 -28.54 -33.34 0.80
CA GLY A 538 -28.30 -34.79 0.79
C GLY A 538 -28.64 -35.43 -0.55
N THR A 539 -29.93 -35.52 -0.86
CA THR A 539 -30.40 -36.04 -2.16
C THR A 539 -30.47 -34.94 -3.21
N TYR A 540 -30.96 -33.78 -2.81
CA TYR A 540 -31.04 -32.58 -3.64
C TYR A 540 -30.83 -31.33 -2.80
N THR A 541 -30.37 -30.24 -3.42
CA THR A 541 -30.47 -28.92 -2.79
C THR A 541 -31.90 -28.40 -2.90
N PHE A 542 -32.51 -28.46 -4.09
CA PHE A 542 -33.91 -28.12 -4.33
C PHE A 542 -34.67 -29.22 -5.05
N LEU A 543 -35.86 -29.54 -4.54
CA LEU A 543 -36.86 -30.35 -5.22
C LEU A 543 -38.01 -29.47 -5.72
N LEU A 544 -38.17 -29.41 -7.03
CA LEU A 544 -39.17 -28.62 -7.75
C LEU A 544 -40.26 -29.55 -8.29
N GLN A 545 -41.47 -29.43 -7.76
CA GLN A 545 -42.65 -30.14 -8.25
C GLN A 545 -43.90 -29.34 -7.91
N THR A 546 -44.19 -28.33 -8.72
CA THR A 546 -45.24 -27.36 -8.42
C THR A 546 -45.73 -26.64 -9.68
N SER A 547 -47.03 -26.39 -9.80
CA SER A 547 -47.60 -25.63 -10.92
C SER A 547 -47.39 -24.11 -10.81
N TYR A 548 -46.67 -23.67 -9.77
CA TYR A 548 -46.41 -22.27 -9.45
C TYR A 548 -45.01 -21.84 -9.92
N ASN A 549 -44.79 -20.53 -9.98
CA ASN A 549 -43.53 -19.95 -10.41
C ASN A 549 -42.53 -19.95 -9.26
N ILE A 550 -41.35 -20.53 -9.51
CA ILE A 550 -40.25 -20.54 -8.56
C ILE A 550 -39.08 -19.76 -9.14
N THR A 551 -38.45 -18.91 -8.32
CA THR A 551 -37.17 -18.27 -8.66
C THR A 551 -36.14 -18.66 -7.62
N LEU A 552 -35.00 -19.15 -8.10
CA LEU A 552 -33.78 -19.41 -7.32
C LEU A 552 -32.69 -18.47 -7.84
N ASP A 553 -32.18 -17.60 -6.97
CA ASP A 553 -31.23 -16.56 -7.34
C ASP A 553 -30.01 -16.55 -6.41
N GLY A 554 -28.80 -16.73 -6.94
CA GLY A 554 -27.59 -16.46 -6.17
C GLY A 554 -27.09 -17.61 -5.30
N PHE A 555 -27.48 -18.86 -5.51
CA PHE A 555 -27.14 -19.96 -4.58
C PHE A 555 -25.99 -20.84 -5.08
N GLY A 556 -25.11 -21.27 -4.18
CA GLY A 556 -24.21 -22.38 -4.40
C GLY A 556 -24.91 -23.70 -4.08
N HIS A 557 -25.02 -24.61 -5.06
CA HIS A 557 -25.71 -25.90 -4.95
C HIS A 557 -24.71 -27.06 -5.01
N MET A 558 -24.38 -27.65 -3.86
CA MET A 558 -23.34 -28.69 -3.81
C MET A 558 -23.67 -29.89 -2.91
N GLY A 559 -22.77 -30.88 -2.95
CA GLY A 559 -22.74 -32.04 -2.05
C GLY A 559 -23.88 -33.04 -2.23
N SER A 560 -24.85 -32.74 -3.10
CA SER A 560 -26.07 -33.53 -3.28
C SER A 560 -25.93 -34.63 -4.32
N THR A 561 -26.87 -35.57 -4.37
CA THR A 561 -27.03 -36.44 -5.56
C THR A 561 -27.41 -35.60 -6.78
N TYR A 562 -28.37 -34.70 -6.63
CA TYR A 562 -28.77 -33.75 -7.66
C TYR A 562 -28.62 -32.33 -7.14
N GLY A 563 -28.00 -31.39 -7.86
CA GLY A 563 -28.04 -30.00 -7.44
C GLY A 563 -29.50 -29.53 -7.36
N ILE A 564 -30.15 -29.43 -8.52
CA ILE A 564 -31.57 -29.08 -8.65
C ILE A 564 -32.31 -30.27 -9.27
N GLN A 565 -33.32 -30.76 -8.57
CA GLN A 565 -34.19 -31.82 -9.06
C GLN A 565 -35.56 -31.23 -9.44
N ALA A 566 -35.94 -31.34 -10.71
CA ALA A 566 -37.26 -30.97 -11.21
C ALA A 566 -38.07 -32.22 -11.62
N ASN A 567 -39.21 -32.41 -10.97
CA ASN A 567 -40.13 -33.51 -11.19
C ASN A 567 -41.53 -32.95 -11.51
N GLY A 568 -42.22 -33.50 -12.52
CA GLY A 568 -43.61 -33.12 -12.81
C GLY A 568 -43.75 -31.74 -13.48
N ASN A 569 -44.81 -30.99 -13.18
CA ASN A 569 -45.00 -29.65 -13.73
C ASN A 569 -44.19 -28.65 -12.91
N THR A 570 -43.41 -27.79 -13.55
CA THR A 570 -42.77 -26.63 -12.91
C THR A 570 -42.40 -25.56 -13.92
N THR A 571 -42.52 -24.30 -13.53
CA THR A 571 -41.93 -23.15 -14.24
C THR A 571 -40.95 -22.51 -13.28
N THR A 572 -39.66 -22.61 -13.57
CA THR A 572 -38.62 -22.17 -12.64
C THR A 572 -37.54 -21.36 -13.32
N THR A 573 -37.21 -20.22 -12.72
CA THR A 573 -36.04 -19.42 -13.05
C THR A 573 -34.92 -19.75 -12.08
N VAL A 574 -33.75 -20.07 -12.60
CA VAL A 574 -32.50 -20.28 -11.86
C VAL A 574 -31.49 -19.29 -12.40
N ARG A 575 -30.96 -18.40 -11.56
CA ARG A 575 -30.00 -17.40 -12.05
C ARG A 575 -28.93 -17.07 -11.03
N ASN A 576 -27.77 -16.63 -11.51
CA ASN A 576 -26.64 -16.24 -10.66
C ASN A 576 -26.20 -17.38 -9.70
N CYS A 577 -26.36 -18.64 -10.11
CA CYS A 577 -26.13 -19.79 -9.24
C CYS A 577 -24.89 -20.57 -9.68
N ASP A 578 -24.20 -21.16 -8.70
CA ASP A 578 -23.16 -22.16 -8.95
C ASP A 578 -23.70 -23.54 -8.61
N ILE A 579 -23.66 -24.49 -9.53
CA ILE A 579 -24.20 -25.84 -9.35
C ILE A 579 -23.04 -26.83 -9.53
N TYR A 580 -22.47 -27.29 -8.42
CA TYR A 580 -21.17 -27.94 -8.46
C TYR A 580 -20.95 -29.07 -7.47
N SER A 581 -19.98 -29.93 -7.78
CA SER A 581 -19.56 -31.04 -6.90
C SER A 581 -20.72 -31.94 -6.44
N ASN A 582 -21.76 -32.09 -7.27
CA ASN A 582 -22.83 -33.04 -7.01
C ASN A 582 -22.41 -34.44 -7.47
N THR A 583 -22.84 -35.45 -6.71
CA THR A 583 -22.45 -36.86 -6.87
C THR A 583 -23.19 -37.60 -7.98
N SER A 584 -24.15 -36.94 -8.66
CA SER A 584 -24.70 -37.42 -9.93
C SER A 584 -24.86 -36.32 -10.97
N ARG A 585 -25.81 -35.39 -10.79
CA ARG A 585 -26.18 -34.40 -11.81
C ARG A 585 -26.31 -33.01 -11.20
N GLY A 586 -25.89 -31.97 -11.90
CA GLY A 586 -26.16 -30.59 -11.50
C GLY A 586 -27.66 -30.30 -11.56
N ILE A 587 -28.28 -30.44 -12.73
CA ILE A 587 -29.72 -30.29 -12.92
C ILE A 587 -30.31 -31.61 -13.43
N ASN A 588 -31.35 -32.11 -12.77
CA ASN A 588 -31.99 -33.38 -13.10
C ASN A 588 -33.50 -33.19 -13.35
N VAL A 589 -33.93 -33.44 -14.59
CA VAL A 589 -35.35 -33.54 -14.97
C VAL A 589 -35.68 -35.01 -15.24
N SER A 590 -36.35 -35.66 -14.28
CA SER A 590 -36.46 -37.13 -14.23
C SER A 590 -37.60 -37.72 -15.07
N SER A 591 -38.75 -37.05 -15.14
CA SER A 591 -39.87 -37.34 -16.04
C SER A 591 -40.93 -36.24 -15.92
N GLY A 592 -41.08 -35.41 -16.95
CA GLY A 592 -42.12 -34.37 -16.97
C GLY A 592 -42.19 -33.68 -18.33
N THR A 593 -43.35 -33.72 -19.00
CA THR A 593 -43.55 -33.02 -20.27
C THR A 593 -43.77 -31.52 -20.11
N ASN A 594 -44.10 -31.05 -18.90
CA ASN A 594 -44.41 -29.65 -18.60
C ASN A 594 -43.44 -29.05 -17.56
N VAL A 595 -42.16 -29.41 -17.66
CA VAL A 595 -41.08 -28.69 -16.97
C VAL A 595 -40.60 -27.58 -17.89
N THR A 596 -40.55 -26.34 -17.40
CA THR A 596 -39.93 -25.20 -18.08
C THR A 596 -38.90 -24.59 -17.13
N LEU A 597 -37.62 -24.70 -17.47
CA LEU A 597 -36.52 -24.12 -16.72
C LEU A 597 -35.87 -22.99 -17.53
N SER A 598 -35.70 -21.82 -16.91
CA SER A 598 -34.88 -20.73 -17.43
C SER A 598 -33.64 -20.61 -16.55
N VAL A 599 -32.48 -20.96 -17.08
CA VAL A 599 -31.20 -20.91 -16.36
C VAL A 599 -30.35 -19.79 -16.96
N SER A 600 -29.88 -18.85 -16.16
CA SER A 600 -29.12 -17.70 -16.70
C SER A 600 -28.02 -17.22 -15.76
N SER A 601 -26.85 -16.86 -16.29
CA SER A 601 -25.74 -16.39 -15.44
C SER A 601 -25.36 -17.41 -14.38
N CYS A 602 -25.29 -18.69 -14.77
CA CYS A 602 -24.96 -19.78 -13.85
C CYS A 602 -23.71 -20.53 -14.29
N ASP A 603 -22.97 -21.04 -13.32
CA ASP A 603 -21.84 -21.94 -13.52
C ASP A 603 -22.21 -23.36 -13.07
N ILE A 604 -22.15 -24.34 -13.97
CA ILE A 604 -22.49 -25.74 -13.68
C ILE A 604 -21.24 -26.60 -13.88
N TYR A 605 -20.56 -26.97 -12.79
CA TYR A 605 -19.22 -27.54 -12.91
C TYR A 605 -18.86 -28.63 -11.90
N SER A 606 -17.88 -29.46 -12.24
CA SER A 606 -17.37 -30.52 -11.35
C SER A 606 -18.45 -31.49 -10.82
N ASN A 607 -19.58 -31.62 -11.50
CA ASN A 607 -20.58 -32.64 -11.18
C ASN A 607 -20.16 -33.97 -11.81
N ALA A 608 -20.42 -35.10 -11.14
CA ALA A 608 -19.93 -36.40 -11.60
C ALA A 608 -20.92 -37.54 -11.40
N GLY A 609 -20.86 -38.59 -12.23
CA GLY A 609 -21.49 -39.89 -11.98
C GLY A 609 -22.83 -40.15 -12.69
N GLY A 610 -23.60 -39.12 -13.05
CA GLY A 610 -24.85 -39.27 -13.81
C GLY A 610 -24.66 -39.32 -15.34
N ALA A 611 -25.64 -39.87 -16.06
CA ALA A 611 -25.81 -39.54 -17.47
C ALA A 611 -26.25 -38.06 -17.52
N GLY A 612 -25.50 -37.19 -18.21
CA GLY A 612 -25.69 -35.74 -18.19
C GLY A 612 -25.27 -35.13 -16.85
N ALA A 613 -23.99 -35.22 -16.52
CA ALA A 613 -23.48 -34.80 -15.20
C ALA A 613 -23.75 -33.30 -14.92
N GLY A 614 -23.65 -32.42 -15.92
CA GLY A 614 -24.15 -31.06 -15.80
C GLY A 614 -25.69 -31.04 -15.75
N ILE A 615 -26.33 -31.44 -16.85
CA ILE A 615 -27.79 -31.38 -17.04
C ILE A 615 -28.29 -32.69 -17.64
N TYR A 616 -29.31 -33.28 -17.03
CA TYR A 616 -30.07 -34.41 -17.57
C TYR A 616 -31.53 -34.03 -17.79
N LEU A 617 -32.03 -34.31 -18.99
CA LEU A 617 -33.41 -34.06 -19.38
C LEU A 617 -34.09 -35.31 -19.90
N ASN A 618 -35.23 -35.64 -19.30
CA ASN A 618 -36.17 -36.63 -19.80
C ASN A 618 -37.57 -36.02 -19.92
N GLY A 619 -37.78 -35.28 -21.01
CA GLY A 619 -38.91 -34.36 -21.21
C GLY A 619 -38.62 -32.92 -20.78
N GLY A 620 -39.56 -32.03 -21.08
CA GLY A 620 -39.54 -30.62 -20.67
C GLY A 620 -38.81 -29.70 -21.65
N ASN A 621 -38.72 -28.43 -21.26
CA ASN A 621 -38.01 -27.37 -21.95
C ASN A 621 -37.02 -26.72 -20.99
N ILE A 622 -35.80 -26.49 -21.46
CA ILE A 622 -34.82 -25.66 -20.74
C ILE A 622 -34.19 -24.66 -21.69
N THR A 623 -34.12 -23.43 -21.23
CA THR A 623 -33.31 -22.39 -21.85
C THR A 623 -32.14 -22.09 -20.91
N VAL A 624 -30.92 -22.14 -21.42
CA VAL A 624 -29.70 -21.78 -20.69
C VAL A 624 -29.06 -20.58 -21.38
N GLU A 625 -28.85 -19.50 -20.65
CA GLU A 625 -28.32 -18.24 -21.21
C GLU A 625 -27.14 -17.71 -20.40
N ASN A 626 -26.14 -17.09 -21.05
CA ASN A 626 -25.04 -16.39 -20.38
C ASN A 626 -24.37 -17.24 -19.28
N SER A 627 -24.09 -18.50 -19.54
CA SER A 627 -23.72 -19.48 -18.50
C SER A 627 -22.51 -20.31 -18.91
N LYS A 628 -21.82 -20.92 -17.95
CA LYS A 628 -20.70 -21.84 -18.21
C LYS A 628 -21.04 -23.22 -17.67
N ILE A 629 -20.78 -24.27 -18.47
CA ILE A 629 -20.98 -25.67 -18.07
C ILE A 629 -19.69 -26.44 -18.35
N TYR A 630 -18.89 -26.66 -17.31
CA TYR A 630 -17.50 -27.06 -17.49
C TYR A 630 -16.98 -28.06 -16.46
N GLY A 631 -15.96 -28.83 -16.80
CA GLY A 631 -15.33 -29.75 -15.85
C GLY A 631 -16.25 -30.83 -15.28
N ASN A 632 -17.37 -31.16 -15.92
CA ASN A 632 -18.28 -32.21 -15.46
C ASN A 632 -17.85 -33.59 -15.99
N ALA A 633 -18.10 -34.65 -15.23
CA ALA A 633 -17.69 -36.03 -15.54
C ALA A 633 -18.87 -37.01 -15.55
N GLY A 634 -19.51 -37.19 -16.71
CA GLY A 634 -20.73 -37.97 -16.84
C GLY A 634 -20.53 -39.39 -17.41
N THR A 635 -21.44 -40.30 -17.06
CA THR A 635 -21.43 -41.67 -17.62
C THR A 635 -22.01 -41.77 -19.03
N GLY A 636 -22.60 -40.69 -19.55
CA GLY A 636 -23.18 -40.65 -20.90
C GLY A 636 -23.06 -39.31 -21.63
N SER A 637 -22.83 -38.22 -20.92
CA SER A 637 -22.38 -36.92 -21.44
C SER A 637 -21.98 -36.02 -20.27
N GLY A 638 -21.06 -35.09 -20.49
CA GLY A 638 -20.55 -34.23 -19.43
C GLY A 638 -21.44 -33.01 -19.18
N THR A 639 -21.84 -32.31 -20.25
CA THR A 639 -22.71 -31.13 -20.20
C THR A 639 -24.19 -31.49 -20.15
N LEU A 640 -24.72 -32.11 -21.21
CA LEU A 640 -26.17 -32.28 -21.43
C LEU A 640 -26.49 -33.67 -21.94
N TYR A 641 -27.40 -34.37 -21.28
CA TYR A 641 -28.01 -35.60 -21.78
C TYR A 641 -29.51 -35.38 -22.00
N GLN A 642 -29.96 -35.50 -23.24
CA GLN A 642 -31.34 -35.16 -23.61
C GLN A 642 -32.14 -36.35 -24.13
N VAL A 643 -33.35 -36.51 -23.61
CA VAL A 643 -34.38 -37.42 -24.10
C VAL A 643 -35.72 -36.68 -24.20
N ASN A 644 -36.32 -36.64 -25.39
CA ASN A 644 -37.66 -36.08 -25.66
C ASN A 644 -37.90 -34.65 -25.13
N ALA A 645 -36.88 -33.78 -25.20
CA ALA A 645 -36.95 -32.41 -24.69
C ALA A 645 -36.63 -31.38 -25.78
N THR A 646 -36.96 -30.11 -25.53
CA THR A 646 -36.48 -28.98 -26.34
C THR A 646 -35.52 -28.14 -25.50
N THR A 647 -34.29 -27.99 -25.99
CA THR A 647 -33.24 -27.21 -25.32
C THR A 647 -32.82 -26.03 -26.17
N THR A 648 -32.63 -24.87 -25.54
CA THR A 648 -32.06 -23.69 -26.20
C THR A 648 -30.92 -23.13 -25.35
N PHE A 649 -29.70 -23.17 -25.87
CA PHE A 649 -28.53 -22.55 -25.24
C PHE A 649 -28.17 -21.28 -26.01
N ARG A 650 -27.93 -20.19 -25.29
CA ARG A 650 -27.63 -18.87 -25.83
C ARG A 650 -26.46 -18.28 -25.06
N ASN A 651 -25.36 -17.94 -25.72
CA ASN A 651 -24.23 -17.35 -25.03
C ASN A 651 -23.70 -18.27 -23.89
N VAL A 652 -23.41 -19.53 -24.23
CA VAL A 652 -23.00 -20.57 -23.26
C VAL A 652 -21.64 -21.15 -23.64
N ILE A 653 -20.77 -21.31 -22.64
CA ILE A 653 -19.48 -21.99 -22.78
C ILE A 653 -19.59 -23.42 -22.22
N MET A 654 -19.29 -24.43 -23.03
CA MET A 654 -19.34 -25.85 -22.70
C MET A 654 -17.96 -26.48 -22.87
N THR A 655 -17.18 -26.59 -21.79
CA THR A 655 -15.74 -26.87 -21.90
C THR A 655 -15.18 -27.84 -20.86
N GLY A 656 -14.11 -28.55 -21.20
CA GLY A 656 -13.38 -29.40 -20.25
C GLY A 656 -14.22 -30.55 -19.65
N ASN A 657 -15.37 -30.88 -20.25
CA ASN A 657 -16.24 -31.94 -19.77
C ASN A 657 -15.80 -33.30 -20.30
N THR A 658 -16.06 -34.36 -19.53
CA THR A 658 -15.69 -35.74 -19.88
C THR A 658 -16.86 -36.68 -19.78
N ALA A 659 -16.94 -37.63 -20.72
CA ALA A 659 -17.94 -38.68 -20.67
C ALA A 659 -17.56 -39.98 -21.39
N TYR A 660 -18.46 -40.96 -21.30
CA TYR A 660 -18.39 -42.16 -22.13
C TYR A 660 -18.67 -41.83 -23.61
N ASP A 661 -19.83 -41.25 -23.88
CA ASP A 661 -20.24 -40.72 -25.19
C ASP A 661 -20.50 -39.22 -25.06
N GLY A 662 -20.45 -38.46 -26.16
CA GLY A 662 -20.93 -37.07 -26.16
C GLY A 662 -20.23 -36.21 -25.10
N GLY A 663 -18.92 -36.01 -25.22
CA GLY A 663 -18.08 -35.41 -24.17
C GLY A 663 -18.68 -34.12 -23.62
N ALA A 664 -19.16 -33.24 -24.50
CA ALA A 664 -20.11 -32.20 -24.12
C ALA A 664 -21.54 -32.74 -24.01
N ALA A 665 -22.19 -33.09 -25.13
CA ALA A 665 -23.61 -33.45 -25.11
C ALA A 665 -23.99 -34.71 -25.90
N TYR A 666 -24.98 -35.42 -25.37
CA TYR A 666 -25.63 -36.54 -26.02
C TYR A 666 -27.13 -36.28 -26.16
N PHE A 667 -27.58 -36.19 -27.41
CA PHE A 667 -28.98 -36.04 -27.79
C PHE A 667 -29.59 -37.37 -28.24
N ASN A 668 -30.42 -37.97 -27.40
CA ASN A 668 -31.16 -39.18 -27.76
C ASN A 668 -32.36 -38.87 -28.66
N SER A 669 -33.15 -37.86 -28.30
CA SER A 669 -34.29 -37.36 -29.09
C SER A 669 -34.66 -35.92 -28.73
N GLY A 670 -35.49 -35.27 -29.56
CA GLY A 670 -36.01 -33.91 -29.34
C GLY A 670 -35.37 -32.87 -30.26
N THR A 671 -35.15 -31.65 -29.73
CA THR A 671 -34.54 -30.52 -30.46
C THR A 671 -33.51 -29.81 -29.58
N PHE A 672 -32.39 -29.40 -30.16
CA PHE A 672 -31.39 -28.54 -29.50
C PHE A 672 -31.05 -27.35 -30.39
N ASN A 673 -31.15 -26.15 -29.83
CA ASN A 673 -30.75 -24.90 -30.47
C ASN A 673 -29.62 -24.27 -29.67
N CYS A 674 -28.59 -23.80 -30.36
CA CYS A 674 -27.35 -23.32 -29.77
C CYS A 674 -26.93 -22.05 -30.52
N TYR A 675 -26.94 -20.91 -29.82
CA TYR A 675 -26.70 -19.58 -30.39
C TYR A 675 -25.58 -18.88 -29.64
N ASN A 676 -24.58 -18.33 -30.32
CA ASN A 676 -23.44 -17.67 -29.67
C ASN A 676 -22.80 -18.56 -28.59
N CYS A 677 -22.63 -19.86 -28.83
CA CYS A 677 -22.04 -20.75 -27.83
C CYS A 677 -20.66 -21.23 -28.24
N THR A 678 -19.87 -21.66 -27.26
CA THR A 678 -18.54 -22.26 -27.47
C THR A 678 -18.51 -23.67 -26.90
N ILE A 679 -18.27 -24.70 -27.73
CA ILE A 679 -18.13 -26.11 -27.35
C ILE A 679 -16.69 -26.53 -27.63
N SER A 680 -15.85 -26.66 -26.60
CA SER A 680 -14.41 -26.90 -26.80
C SER A 680 -13.75 -27.67 -25.66
N GLY A 681 -12.67 -28.39 -25.93
CA GLY A 681 -11.90 -29.08 -24.89
C GLY A 681 -12.64 -30.24 -24.23
N ASN A 682 -13.72 -30.76 -24.81
CA ASN A 682 -14.48 -31.87 -24.24
C ASN A 682 -13.97 -33.22 -24.73
N TYR A 683 -14.09 -34.25 -23.89
CA TYR A 683 -13.53 -35.58 -24.11
C TYR A 683 -14.59 -36.67 -24.00
N ALA A 684 -14.63 -37.57 -24.98
CA ALA A 684 -15.40 -38.81 -24.93
C ALA A 684 -14.48 -40.04 -25.00
N SER A 685 -14.67 -40.99 -24.09
CA SER A 685 -13.90 -42.25 -24.11
C SER A 685 -14.38 -43.25 -25.18
N ASN A 686 -15.49 -42.98 -25.86
CA ASN A 686 -16.02 -43.78 -26.96
C ASN A 686 -16.25 -42.95 -28.23
N ILE A 687 -17.36 -42.18 -28.33
CA ILE A 687 -17.70 -41.44 -29.56
C ILE A 687 -18.31 -40.06 -29.28
N GLY A 688 -18.13 -39.13 -30.22
CA GLY A 688 -18.69 -37.78 -30.14
C GLY A 688 -18.01 -36.95 -29.07
N GLY A 689 -16.79 -36.46 -29.31
CA GLY A 689 -16.03 -35.70 -28.31
C GLY A 689 -16.75 -34.41 -27.92
N GLY A 690 -17.25 -33.68 -28.91
CA GLY A 690 -18.21 -32.60 -28.72
C GLY A 690 -19.61 -33.18 -28.55
N LEU A 691 -20.24 -33.56 -29.67
CA LEU A 691 -21.63 -33.97 -29.71
C LEU A 691 -21.83 -35.42 -30.19
N ARG A 692 -22.72 -36.15 -29.52
CA ARG A 692 -23.34 -37.37 -30.04
C ARG A 692 -24.83 -37.12 -30.32
N VAL A 693 -25.25 -37.31 -31.57
CA VAL A 693 -26.62 -37.05 -32.03
C VAL A 693 -27.27 -38.35 -32.49
N ALA A 694 -28.36 -38.78 -31.85
CA ALA A 694 -29.04 -40.02 -32.19
C ALA A 694 -30.37 -39.84 -32.93
N SER A 695 -31.34 -39.06 -32.46
CA SER A 695 -32.61 -38.83 -33.18
C SER A 695 -33.14 -37.43 -32.91
N THR A 696 -32.25 -36.44 -33.03
CA THR A 696 -32.50 -35.04 -32.65
C THR A 696 -32.18 -34.11 -33.81
N THR A 697 -32.89 -32.98 -33.87
CA THR A 697 -32.51 -31.85 -34.71
C THR A 697 -31.63 -30.91 -33.90
N VAL A 698 -30.38 -30.72 -34.33
CA VAL A 698 -29.40 -29.82 -33.71
C VAL A 698 -29.15 -28.62 -34.61
N THR A 699 -29.27 -27.41 -34.07
CA THR A 699 -28.92 -26.16 -34.77
C THR A 699 -27.87 -25.40 -33.97
N LEU A 700 -26.72 -25.13 -34.58
CA LEU A 700 -25.71 -24.21 -34.08
C LEU A 700 -25.68 -22.99 -34.99
N ARG A 701 -25.76 -21.79 -34.40
CA ARG A 701 -25.59 -20.53 -35.12
C ARG A 701 -24.76 -19.54 -34.35
N ASN A 702 -23.93 -18.75 -35.04
CA ASN A 702 -22.95 -17.86 -34.41
C ASN A 702 -22.09 -18.60 -33.37
N SER A 703 -21.85 -19.90 -33.54
CA SER A 703 -21.29 -20.74 -32.47
C SER A 703 -19.99 -21.38 -32.91
N ILE A 704 -19.16 -21.76 -31.94
CA ILE A 704 -17.89 -22.45 -32.15
C ILE A 704 -17.99 -23.88 -31.61
N MET A 705 -17.61 -24.86 -32.42
CA MET A 705 -17.36 -26.24 -32.01
C MET A 705 -15.96 -26.64 -32.46
N TYR A 706 -15.02 -26.72 -31.53
CA TYR A 706 -13.62 -26.92 -31.89
C TYR A 706 -12.83 -27.56 -30.76
N ASN A 707 -11.78 -28.32 -31.10
CA ASN A 707 -10.82 -28.88 -30.15
C ASN A 707 -11.50 -29.81 -29.13
N ASN A 708 -12.49 -30.58 -29.58
CA ASN A 708 -13.03 -31.70 -28.81
C ASN A 708 -12.36 -33.01 -29.23
N TYR A 709 -12.50 -34.08 -28.45
CA TYR A 709 -11.82 -35.35 -28.74
C TYR A 709 -12.65 -36.58 -28.36
N ALA A 710 -12.67 -37.58 -29.24
CA ALA A 710 -13.20 -38.90 -28.95
C ALA A 710 -12.13 -39.97 -29.20
N VAL A 711 -11.95 -40.89 -28.26
CA VAL A 711 -11.01 -42.01 -28.43
C VAL A 711 -11.37 -42.89 -29.62
N GLY A 712 -12.67 -43.14 -29.83
CA GLY A 712 -13.16 -43.91 -30.96
C GLY A 712 -13.28 -43.07 -32.21
N GLN A 713 -14.33 -42.25 -32.30
CA GLN A 713 -14.73 -41.57 -33.53
C GLN A 713 -15.57 -40.30 -33.30
N GLY A 714 -15.43 -39.33 -34.21
CA GLY A 714 -16.23 -38.12 -34.22
C GLY A 714 -15.80 -37.15 -33.12
N ASP A 715 -14.59 -36.60 -33.25
CA ASP A 715 -14.02 -35.67 -32.26
C ASP A 715 -14.95 -34.49 -32.00
N GLU A 716 -15.49 -33.87 -33.05
CA GLU A 716 -16.45 -32.78 -32.93
C GLU A 716 -17.90 -33.30 -32.91
N LEU A 717 -18.25 -34.17 -33.86
CA LEU A 717 -19.62 -34.64 -34.06
C LEU A 717 -19.70 -36.12 -34.47
N TYR A 718 -20.53 -36.87 -33.76
CA TYR A 718 -20.96 -38.21 -34.15
C TYR A 718 -22.48 -38.25 -34.35
N LEU A 719 -22.93 -38.35 -35.60
CA LEU A 719 -24.33 -38.33 -36.01
C LEU A 719 -24.83 -39.74 -36.37
N VAL A 720 -25.58 -40.40 -35.49
CA VAL A 720 -26.18 -41.73 -35.76
C VAL A 720 -27.41 -41.60 -36.66
N SER A 721 -28.34 -40.73 -36.28
CA SER A 721 -29.52 -40.33 -37.05
C SER A 721 -30.04 -38.96 -36.56
N GLY A 722 -30.99 -38.36 -37.27
CA GLY A 722 -31.42 -36.97 -37.06
C GLY A 722 -30.69 -36.00 -38.00
N SER A 723 -30.57 -34.74 -37.61
CA SER A 723 -29.90 -33.72 -38.43
C SER A 723 -29.14 -32.73 -37.57
N THR A 724 -28.06 -32.19 -38.13
CA THR A 724 -27.26 -31.13 -37.52
C THR A 724 -27.00 -30.05 -38.55
N THR A 725 -27.32 -28.82 -38.20
CA THR A 725 -27.10 -27.63 -39.04
C THR A 725 -26.20 -26.66 -38.31
N LEU A 726 -25.11 -26.27 -38.96
CA LEU A 726 -24.25 -25.18 -38.54
C LEU A 726 -24.44 -24.02 -39.52
N ASP A 727 -24.70 -22.83 -38.98
CA ASP A 727 -24.93 -21.61 -39.76
C ASP A 727 -24.13 -20.45 -39.16
N TYR A 728 -23.32 -19.71 -39.93
CA TYR A 728 -22.44 -18.67 -39.37
C TYR A 728 -21.66 -19.17 -38.13
N SER A 729 -21.04 -20.34 -38.24
CA SER A 729 -20.42 -21.04 -37.11
C SER A 729 -19.01 -21.51 -37.49
N PHE A 730 -18.25 -21.97 -36.50
CA PHE A 730 -16.91 -22.50 -36.68
C PHE A 730 -16.87 -23.98 -36.30
N ILE A 731 -16.31 -24.83 -37.17
CA ILE A 731 -16.10 -26.26 -36.88
C ILE A 731 -14.89 -26.81 -37.61
N LYS A 732 -14.18 -27.77 -37.01
CA LYS A 732 -13.20 -28.58 -37.74
C LYS A 732 -13.87 -29.81 -38.38
N THR A 733 -13.75 -29.95 -39.70
CA THR A 733 -14.30 -31.11 -40.43
C THR A 733 -13.22 -32.12 -40.82
N GLY A 734 -13.65 -33.33 -41.18
CA GLY A 734 -12.78 -34.42 -41.63
C GLY A 734 -13.24 -35.76 -41.06
N ALA A 735 -12.68 -36.86 -41.56
CA ALA A 735 -13.15 -38.21 -41.21
C ALA A 735 -12.96 -38.55 -39.71
N SER A 736 -11.99 -37.97 -39.02
CA SER A 736 -11.84 -38.16 -37.56
C SER A 736 -12.79 -37.27 -36.76
N TYR A 737 -13.12 -36.08 -37.28
CA TYR A 737 -13.89 -35.05 -36.58
C TYR A 737 -15.40 -35.23 -36.72
N ILE A 738 -15.87 -35.73 -37.87
CA ILE A 738 -17.29 -35.90 -38.18
C ILE A 738 -17.56 -37.33 -38.65
N GLN A 739 -18.49 -38.02 -37.99
CA GLN A 739 -18.82 -39.42 -38.25
C GLN A 739 -20.33 -39.69 -38.27
N GLY A 740 -20.74 -40.76 -38.98
CA GLY A 740 -22.13 -41.23 -39.07
C GLY A 740 -23.06 -40.47 -40.04
N GLY A 741 -22.60 -39.32 -40.58
CA GLY A 741 -23.24 -38.57 -41.67
C GLY A 741 -22.80 -37.09 -41.66
N PRO A 742 -22.79 -36.39 -42.81
CA PRO A 742 -22.35 -34.99 -42.84
C PRO A 742 -23.43 -34.05 -42.27
N PRO A 743 -23.06 -33.05 -41.43
CA PRO A 743 -23.96 -31.96 -41.08
C PRO A 743 -24.21 -31.04 -42.28
N THR A 744 -25.26 -30.23 -42.18
CA THR A 744 -25.48 -29.11 -43.11
C THR A 744 -24.65 -27.91 -42.65
N LEU A 745 -23.73 -27.43 -43.50
CA LEU A 745 -22.87 -26.29 -43.20
C LEU A 745 -23.28 -25.11 -44.09
N THR A 746 -23.67 -23.98 -43.48
CA THR A 746 -24.05 -22.74 -44.17
C THR A 746 -23.23 -21.60 -43.62
N ASN A 747 -22.56 -20.80 -44.47
CA ASN A 747 -21.69 -19.69 -44.02
C ASN A 747 -20.76 -20.08 -42.85
N THR A 748 -20.30 -21.34 -42.83
CA THR A 748 -19.58 -21.93 -41.70
C THR A 748 -18.10 -21.96 -42.04
N ILE A 749 -17.27 -21.49 -41.11
CA ILE A 749 -15.82 -21.55 -41.20
C ILE A 749 -15.38 -22.96 -40.84
N ASN A 750 -14.63 -23.58 -41.74
CA ASN A 750 -14.04 -24.89 -41.57
C ASN A 750 -12.53 -24.78 -41.64
N ASP A 751 -11.89 -24.69 -40.46
CA ASP A 751 -10.47 -24.45 -40.32
C ASP A 751 -9.90 -25.24 -39.15
N ASP A 752 -8.65 -25.65 -39.26
CA ASP A 752 -7.92 -26.42 -38.27
C ASP A 752 -6.66 -25.77 -37.71
N THR A 753 -6.32 -24.58 -38.17
CA THR A 753 -5.07 -23.89 -37.80
C THR A 753 -5.26 -22.48 -37.26
N ASN A 754 -6.40 -21.84 -37.52
CA ASN A 754 -6.55 -20.40 -37.28
C ASN A 754 -7.46 -19.99 -36.12
N LEU A 755 -8.16 -20.90 -35.43
CA LEU A 755 -8.94 -20.46 -34.27
C LEU A 755 -8.02 -20.13 -33.10
N LEU A 756 -7.98 -18.85 -32.71
CA LEU A 756 -7.11 -18.32 -31.67
C LEU A 756 -7.94 -17.97 -30.43
N PHE A 757 -7.95 -18.87 -29.45
CA PHE A 757 -8.38 -18.55 -28.09
C PHE A 757 -7.19 -18.05 -27.25
N ILE A 758 -7.46 -17.36 -26.13
CA ILE A 758 -6.42 -16.95 -25.18
C ILE A 758 -5.71 -18.16 -24.58
N ASP A 759 -6.45 -19.12 -24.04
CA ASP A 759 -5.88 -20.34 -23.46
C ASP A 759 -6.82 -21.53 -23.69
N LYS A 760 -6.82 -22.05 -24.92
CA LYS A 760 -7.53 -23.30 -25.20
C LYS A 760 -6.87 -24.45 -24.41
N ARG A 761 -7.66 -25.21 -23.66
CA ARG A 761 -7.18 -26.44 -23.02
C ARG A 761 -7.44 -27.64 -23.92
N ASP A 762 -6.44 -28.51 -24.00
CA ASP A 762 -6.57 -29.75 -24.76
C ASP A 762 -7.52 -30.72 -24.03
N PRO A 763 -8.38 -31.45 -24.76
CA PRO A 763 -9.23 -32.47 -24.17
C PRO A 763 -8.46 -33.48 -23.34
N SER A 764 -8.97 -33.76 -22.14
CA SER A 764 -8.37 -34.70 -21.20
C SER A 764 -9.37 -35.75 -20.78
N ALA A 765 -8.89 -36.97 -20.51
CA ALA A 765 -9.71 -38.04 -19.93
C ALA A 765 -10.17 -37.72 -18.49
N THR A 766 -9.57 -36.72 -17.85
CA THR A 766 -10.02 -36.15 -16.57
C THR A 766 -10.63 -34.79 -16.83
N ALA A 767 -11.81 -34.54 -16.27
CA ALA A 767 -12.49 -33.27 -16.41
C ALA A 767 -11.66 -32.12 -15.83
N THR A 768 -11.72 -30.97 -16.47
CA THR A 768 -10.95 -29.77 -16.09
C THR A 768 -11.83 -28.54 -16.08
N ILE A 769 -11.53 -27.64 -15.15
CA ILE A 769 -12.15 -26.32 -15.04
C ILE A 769 -11.29 -25.22 -15.68
N ASP A 770 -10.10 -25.57 -16.15
CA ASP A 770 -9.17 -24.61 -16.73
C ASP A 770 -9.55 -24.22 -18.16
N GLY A 771 -9.07 -23.05 -18.56
CA GLY A 771 -9.08 -22.57 -19.93
C GLY A 771 -9.73 -21.20 -20.08
N ASP A 772 -9.23 -20.46 -21.05
CA ASP A 772 -9.72 -19.15 -21.42
C ASP A 772 -10.12 -19.19 -22.91
N TYR A 773 -11.41 -19.07 -23.14
CA TYR A 773 -12.04 -19.20 -24.45
C TYR A 773 -12.46 -17.85 -25.04
N HIS A 774 -11.92 -16.74 -24.54
CA HIS A 774 -11.99 -15.46 -25.25
C HIS A 774 -11.19 -15.53 -26.55
N LEU A 775 -11.67 -14.82 -27.57
CA LEU A 775 -11.02 -14.71 -28.86
C LEU A 775 -9.77 -13.82 -28.76
N ARG A 776 -8.73 -14.18 -29.50
CA ARG A 776 -7.56 -13.31 -29.71
C ARG A 776 -7.65 -12.56 -31.02
N ALA A 777 -6.99 -11.40 -31.08
CA ALA A 777 -6.75 -10.66 -32.31
C ALA A 777 -6.31 -11.59 -33.45
N GLY A 778 -6.98 -11.48 -34.60
CA GLY A 778 -6.70 -12.29 -35.78
C GLY A 778 -7.43 -13.63 -35.84
N SER A 779 -8.24 -13.97 -34.84
CA SER A 779 -9.15 -15.11 -34.93
C SER A 779 -10.13 -14.95 -36.12
N PRO A 780 -10.36 -16.00 -36.94
CA PRO A 780 -11.29 -15.95 -38.05
C PRO A 780 -12.75 -15.87 -37.60
N CYS A 781 -13.04 -16.07 -36.31
CA CYS A 781 -14.37 -15.92 -35.74
C CYS A 781 -14.77 -14.47 -35.52
N ILE A 782 -13.80 -13.55 -35.55
CA ILE A 782 -14.04 -12.12 -35.36
C ILE A 782 -14.77 -11.54 -36.59
N ASN A 783 -15.79 -10.72 -36.37
CA ASN A 783 -16.67 -10.06 -37.33
C ASN A 783 -17.32 -11.00 -38.36
N SER A 784 -17.43 -12.29 -38.07
CA SER A 784 -17.80 -13.33 -39.05
C SER A 784 -19.15 -14.00 -38.78
N GLY A 785 -19.83 -13.64 -37.70
CA GLY A 785 -21.19 -14.05 -37.36
C GLY A 785 -22.28 -13.23 -38.08
N THR A 786 -23.53 -13.45 -37.66
CA THR A 786 -24.74 -12.77 -38.17
C THR A 786 -25.59 -12.21 -37.04
N ILE A 787 -26.32 -11.13 -37.30
CA ILE A 787 -27.32 -10.57 -36.38
C ILE A 787 -28.47 -11.56 -36.07
N THR A 788 -28.73 -12.52 -36.95
CA THR A 788 -29.86 -13.44 -36.80
C THR A 788 -29.64 -14.36 -35.58
N ASN A 789 -30.51 -14.21 -34.57
CA ASN A 789 -30.38 -14.90 -33.27
C ASN A 789 -29.08 -14.56 -32.51
N ALA A 790 -28.42 -13.44 -32.83
CA ALA A 790 -27.32 -12.93 -32.01
C ALA A 790 -27.83 -12.57 -30.61
N VAL A 791 -27.06 -12.91 -29.58
CA VAL A 791 -27.35 -12.63 -28.17
C VAL A 791 -26.47 -11.48 -27.73
N SER A 792 -27.05 -10.43 -27.14
CA SER A 792 -26.31 -9.28 -26.61
C SER A 792 -26.80 -8.98 -25.18
N PRO A 793 -25.90 -8.62 -24.24
CA PRO A 793 -24.44 -8.61 -24.37
C PRO A 793 -23.84 -10.03 -24.48
N ASP A 794 -22.53 -10.12 -24.69
CA ASP A 794 -21.77 -11.37 -24.69
C ASP A 794 -21.56 -11.94 -23.27
N ILE A 795 -20.69 -12.96 -23.13
CA ILE A 795 -20.51 -13.70 -21.88
C ILE A 795 -19.83 -12.87 -20.77
N ASP A 796 -19.09 -11.82 -21.12
CA ASP A 796 -18.38 -10.94 -20.19
C ASP A 796 -19.12 -9.59 -20.01
N GLY A 797 -20.18 -9.38 -20.77
CA GLY A 797 -21.07 -8.22 -20.67
C GLY A 797 -20.82 -7.16 -21.74
N ASP A 798 -19.95 -7.43 -22.71
CA ASP A 798 -19.64 -6.54 -23.82
C ASP A 798 -20.79 -6.50 -24.85
N SER A 799 -21.02 -5.32 -25.41
CA SER A 799 -22.07 -5.14 -26.41
C SER A 799 -21.73 -5.88 -27.71
N ARG A 800 -22.71 -6.55 -28.32
CA ARG A 800 -22.55 -7.13 -29.67
C ARG A 800 -23.29 -6.30 -30.73
N PRO A 801 -22.67 -6.00 -31.89
CA PRO A 801 -21.30 -6.36 -32.28
C PRO A 801 -20.25 -5.39 -31.73
N GLN A 802 -19.02 -5.87 -31.53
CA GLN A 802 -17.84 -5.01 -31.41
C GLN A 802 -17.18 -4.86 -32.79
N GLY A 803 -16.80 -3.63 -33.16
CA GLY A 803 -16.15 -3.40 -34.45
C GLY A 803 -17.09 -3.51 -35.67
N GLY A 804 -16.75 -4.38 -36.62
CA GLY A 804 -17.33 -4.40 -37.98
C GLY A 804 -18.49 -5.37 -38.20
N GLY A 805 -18.74 -6.30 -37.27
CA GLY A 805 -19.71 -7.38 -37.39
C GLY A 805 -19.77 -8.21 -36.11
N TYR A 806 -20.69 -9.16 -36.04
CA TYR A 806 -20.84 -10.03 -34.86
C TYR A 806 -19.76 -11.09 -34.84
N ASP A 807 -19.28 -11.47 -33.66
CA ASP A 807 -18.36 -12.60 -33.54
C ASP A 807 -19.12 -13.93 -33.45
N MET A 808 -18.46 -15.01 -33.88
CA MET A 808 -18.90 -16.36 -33.58
C MET A 808 -18.39 -16.78 -32.20
N GLY A 809 -19.21 -17.46 -31.41
CA GLY A 809 -18.89 -17.92 -30.07
C GLY A 809 -19.64 -17.16 -28.97
N ALA A 810 -19.32 -17.52 -27.72
CA ALA A 810 -19.87 -16.88 -26.52
C ALA A 810 -19.15 -15.60 -26.11
N ASP A 811 -17.97 -15.33 -26.67
CA ASP A 811 -17.21 -14.11 -26.47
C ASP A 811 -17.32 -13.18 -27.71
N GLU A 812 -17.29 -11.87 -27.50
CA GLU A 812 -17.17 -10.85 -28.54
C GLU A 812 -15.84 -10.10 -28.33
N TYR A 813 -14.96 -10.16 -29.32
CA TYR A 813 -13.62 -9.60 -29.20
C TYR A 813 -13.65 -8.09 -28.99
N ALA A 814 -13.35 -7.65 -27.76
CA ALA A 814 -13.09 -6.27 -27.40
C ALA A 814 -11.57 -5.97 -27.44
N PRO A 815 -11.09 -5.03 -28.29
CA PRO A 815 -9.65 -4.74 -28.46
C PRO A 815 -8.94 -4.11 -27.26
#